data_AF-A0A8X6IJP5-F1
#
_entry.id   AF-A0A8X6IJP5-F1
#
_cell.length_a   1.000
_cell.length_b   1.000
_cell.length_c   1.000
_cell.angle_alpha   90.00
_cell.angle_beta   90.00
_cell.angle_gamma   90.00
#
_symmetry.space_group_name_H-M   'P 1'
#
loop_
_entity.id
_entity.type
_entity.pdbx_description
1 polymer ?
#
loop_
_entity_poly.entity_id
_entity_poly.type
_entity_poly.pdbx_seq_one_letter_code
_entity_poly.pdbx_strand_id
1 'polypeptide(L)'
;MYGTCQPHTIIRQHLDYGHWYDRNKLTLKEVTHCQYLVSMCPTAGSCTINPRLQRNFCVLSVPPTTADSMQTIFGLQLKEHLRRIHPPSESQEEVEEFRISVQQQIVRLAMYLHKRMSSAFHPTALKFHYVFNLRDISNVFRGLMLSSSESLTKSEDLLQLWLHESQRVYGDKLLDQDDLEKFDKILADVLKRNTEMDRPRFCDGINIPSIYFAQGIGTSCYQPVSDKNQLVRLLQDAHGRLQTPCTNGSVLCRITRILESGGNALLVGVGGSGRQSSASLAAYICNLHLHQPTLHSEYDIQDFKADIGSLYLRAGVKNIGSLFMISDAQVADERFLVLINDLLSSGDIPDLFPEAEVENIISALRSEVKSAGIYDSRENCWNYFINKVKRRLKPELRESVADFVAFTYRSVNELSKAYLRKERRCVETTPKSFLQHIKTYKMLMQKRHTFLRDNIGRLEAGLQRLVDTSKQVDILKEHLAEQEVELQQRSGDIDALLETVVQETEVVSREKTVAAAEEAKVSRIHADVSQRQKDCEEDLARAEPALEAAQEALNTLNKSNLTELRSFGSPPVAVRNVTAAVMVLLATDGKIPKDLSWRAAKLTMSKVDNFLDSLINFDKDNIHENSLRAVQTYLKSPEFKPEVVIGKSQAAAGLCSWVINVLKYYEVFCDVEPKRKALAEANAEYNVAKEKLARIHEKVTKVSPPMTFHSTKNLIKRSIKARAQKDLCNRVSHKSWRNVILNLRNGPRRRVVAEFRLATGVTACKTICIESKLFLSQYALRAALEMPWTLHIFYPVLALHKTFLTECYWEAREMLD
;
A
#
# COMPACT_ATOMS: atom_id res chain seq x y z
N MET A 1 28.30 -65.98 28.61
CA MET A 1 29.74 -66.22 28.85
C MET A 1 30.04 -67.67 29.20
N TYR A 2 29.34 -68.32 30.14
CA TYR A 2 29.64 -69.71 30.56
C TYR A 2 28.80 -70.81 29.89
N GLY A 3 28.00 -70.49 28.86
CA GLY A 3 27.12 -71.47 28.20
C GLY A 3 25.99 -72.03 29.09
N THR A 4 25.66 -71.34 30.20
CA THR A 4 24.63 -71.75 31.17
C THR A 4 23.36 -70.93 31.02
N CYS A 5 22.21 -71.60 30.98
CA CYS A 5 20.88 -70.98 30.99
C CYS A 5 20.22 -71.19 32.37
N GLN A 6 19.90 -70.10 33.09
CA GLN A 6 19.38 -70.18 34.47
C GLN A 6 18.02 -70.92 34.56
N PRO A 7 17.03 -70.67 33.68
CA PRO A 7 15.80 -71.47 33.66
C PRO A 7 16.05 -72.97 33.51
N HIS A 8 17.00 -73.37 32.65
CA HIS A 8 17.35 -74.78 32.45
C HIS A 8 17.90 -75.42 33.74
N THR A 9 18.69 -74.66 34.52
CA THR A 9 19.25 -75.17 35.78
C THR A 9 18.19 -75.34 36.86
N ILE A 10 17.19 -74.47 36.93
CA ILE A 10 16.08 -74.57 37.89
C ILE A 10 15.18 -75.75 37.56
N ILE A 11 14.80 -75.90 36.28
CA ILE A 11 14.00 -77.07 35.83
C ILE A 11 14.75 -78.36 36.12
N ARG A 12 16.06 -78.38 35.84
CA ARG A 12 16.89 -79.54 36.18
C ARG A 12 16.91 -79.82 37.68
N GLN A 13 17.08 -78.79 38.51
CA GLN A 13 17.08 -78.95 39.96
C GLN A 13 15.77 -79.56 40.45
N HIS A 14 14.63 -79.09 39.94
CA HIS A 14 13.35 -79.68 40.29
C HIS A 14 13.22 -81.13 39.82
N LEU A 15 13.63 -81.46 38.59
CA LEU A 15 13.58 -82.84 38.07
C LEU A 15 14.53 -83.79 38.82
N ASP A 16 15.70 -83.31 39.24
CA ASP A 16 16.71 -84.13 39.93
C ASP A 16 16.37 -84.29 41.43
N TYR A 17 15.77 -83.28 42.09
CA TYR A 17 15.59 -83.27 43.55
C TYR A 17 14.12 -83.17 44.04
N GLY A 18 13.16 -82.81 43.19
CA GLY A 18 11.75 -82.60 43.57
C GLY A 18 11.46 -81.32 44.35
N HIS A 19 12.46 -80.47 44.57
CA HIS A 19 12.34 -79.23 45.35
C HIS A 19 13.40 -78.20 44.96
N TRP A 20 13.18 -76.94 45.38
CA TRP A 20 14.20 -75.89 45.32
C TRP A 20 14.14 -74.99 46.56
N TYR A 21 15.17 -74.17 46.76
CA TYR A 21 15.21 -73.22 47.88
C TYR A 21 14.66 -71.85 47.50
N ASP A 22 13.82 -71.30 48.37
CA ASP A 22 13.45 -69.89 48.31
C ASP A 22 14.64 -69.03 48.77
N ARG A 23 15.13 -68.15 47.89
CA ARG A 23 16.30 -67.30 48.19
C ARG A 23 16.02 -66.22 49.25
N ASN A 24 14.76 -65.80 49.39
CA ASN A 24 14.37 -64.74 50.32
C ASN A 24 14.06 -65.31 51.70
N LYS A 25 13.32 -66.42 51.75
CA LYS A 25 12.90 -67.06 53.00
C LYS A 25 13.91 -68.11 53.51
N LEU A 26 14.85 -68.53 52.67
CA LEU A 26 15.81 -69.61 52.93
C LEU A 26 15.13 -70.95 53.32
N THR A 27 13.90 -71.15 52.86
CA THR A 27 13.09 -72.36 53.12
C THR A 27 13.06 -73.27 51.91
N LEU A 28 12.97 -74.58 52.17
CA LEU A 28 12.71 -75.58 51.14
C LEU A 28 11.30 -75.39 50.55
N LYS A 29 11.17 -75.44 49.23
CA LYS A 29 9.89 -75.49 48.52
C LYS A 29 9.81 -76.81 47.76
N GLU A 30 9.01 -77.74 48.28
CA GLU A 30 8.68 -78.99 47.61
C GLU A 30 7.60 -78.76 46.56
N VAL A 31 7.82 -79.25 45.35
CA VAL A 31 6.89 -79.11 44.23
C VAL A 31 6.40 -80.51 43.90
N THR A 32 5.12 -80.77 44.12
CA THR A 32 4.49 -82.06 43.84
C THR A 32 3.51 -81.94 42.67
N HIS A 33 3.25 -83.05 41.97
CA HIS A 33 2.25 -83.14 40.89
C HIS A 33 2.47 -82.18 39.69
N CYS A 34 3.72 -81.87 39.36
CA CYS A 34 4.07 -81.06 38.18
C CYS A 34 4.64 -81.95 37.05
N GLN A 35 4.23 -81.67 35.80
CA GLN A 35 4.78 -82.30 34.60
C GLN A 35 5.33 -81.23 33.65
N TYR A 36 6.45 -81.52 33.00
CA TYR A 36 7.04 -80.62 32.01
C TYR A 36 6.81 -81.15 30.60
N LEU A 37 6.30 -80.27 29.74
CA LEU A 37 6.33 -80.44 28.29
C LEU A 37 7.13 -79.28 27.71
N VAL A 38 8.12 -79.58 26.87
CA VAL A 38 9.02 -78.57 26.29
C VAL A 38 9.11 -78.80 24.80
N SER A 39 9.00 -77.72 24.03
CA SER A 39 9.24 -77.71 22.58
C SER A 39 10.43 -76.80 22.25
N MET A 40 11.26 -77.20 21.29
CA MET A 40 12.45 -76.45 20.88
C MET A 40 12.49 -76.37 19.35
N CYS A 41 12.89 -75.22 18.82
CA CYS A 41 13.19 -75.08 17.39
C CYS A 41 14.43 -75.93 17.02
N PRO A 42 14.53 -76.45 15.79
CA PRO A 42 15.73 -77.16 15.33
C PRO A 42 16.97 -76.31 15.56
N THR A 43 18.09 -76.94 15.97
CA THR A 43 19.32 -76.30 16.42
C THR A 43 19.95 -75.42 15.33
N ALA A 44 19.49 -74.18 15.22
CA ALA A 44 20.06 -73.15 14.34
C ALA A 44 20.58 -72.00 15.22
N GLY A 45 21.90 -71.93 15.38
CA GLY A 45 22.58 -70.83 16.09
C GLY A 45 22.45 -70.88 17.61
N SER A 46 21.44 -70.20 18.16
CA SER A 46 21.39 -69.76 19.58
C SER A 46 20.65 -70.69 20.53
N CYS A 47 19.82 -71.60 20.02
CA CYS A 47 19.05 -72.52 20.85
C CYS A 47 19.89 -73.78 21.11
N THR A 48 20.54 -73.86 22.27
CA THR A 48 21.26 -75.06 22.73
C THR A 48 20.72 -75.52 24.07
N ILE A 49 20.46 -76.82 24.20
CA ILE A 49 20.02 -77.43 25.46
C ILE A 49 21.19 -78.14 26.12
N ASN A 50 21.27 -78.07 27.45
CA ASN A 50 22.30 -78.79 28.18
C ASN A 50 21.97 -80.29 28.17
N PRO A 51 22.89 -81.18 27.74
CA PRO A 51 22.64 -82.63 27.73
C PRO A 51 22.21 -83.18 29.09
N ARG A 52 22.67 -82.56 30.18
CA ARG A 52 22.30 -82.94 31.55
C ARG A 52 20.83 -82.68 31.89
N LEU A 53 20.20 -81.69 31.25
CA LEU A 53 18.76 -81.46 31.35
C LEU A 53 18.03 -82.39 30.37
N GLN A 54 18.53 -82.52 29.14
CA GLN A 54 17.92 -83.34 28.09
C GLN A 54 17.74 -84.81 28.49
N ARG A 55 18.65 -85.36 29.32
CA ARG A 55 18.54 -86.74 29.82
C ARG A 55 17.23 -87.04 30.57
N ASN A 56 16.60 -86.02 31.15
CA ASN A 56 15.36 -86.16 31.91
C ASN A 56 14.11 -86.11 31.01
N PHE A 57 14.27 -85.88 29.71
CA PHE A 57 13.17 -85.76 28.75
C PHE A 57 13.20 -86.86 27.69
N CYS A 58 12.02 -87.34 27.31
CA CYS A 58 11.84 -88.08 26.07
C CYS A 58 11.78 -87.08 24.90
N VAL A 59 12.68 -87.21 23.93
CA VAL A 59 12.74 -86.30 22.77
C VAL A 59 11.92 -86.89 21.62
N LEU A 60 10.88 -86.16 21.22
CA LEU A 60 10.03 -86.50 20.07
C LEU A 60 10.35 -85.56 18.91
N SER A 61 10.72 -86.12 17.76
CA SER A 61 10.93 -85.36 16.53
C SER A 61 9.61 -85.21 15.79
N VAL A 62 9.16 -83.97 15.56
CA VAL A 62 7.95 -83.67 14.79
C VAL A 62 8.36 -83.31 13.36
N PRO A 63 8.10 -84.17 12.36
CA PRO A 63 8.40 -83.87 10.97
C PRO A 63 7.48 -82.75 10.44
N PRO A 64 7.90 -82.05 9.36
CA PRO A 64 7.03 -81.07 8.71
C PRO A 64 5.75 -81.74 8.17
N THR A 65 4.63 -81.01 8.20
CA THR A 65 3.32 -81.53 7.77
C THR A 65 3.32 -81.91 6.29
N THR A 66 2.73 -83.07 5.98
CA THR A 66 2.59 -83.55 4.60
C THR A 66 1.59 -82.70 3.80
N ALA A 67 1.73 -82.72 2.47
CA ALA A 67 0.82 -81.99 1.58
C ALA A 67 -0.65 -82.41 1.77
N ASP A 68 -0.93 -83.71 1.86
CA ASP A 68 -2.29 -84.22 2.01
C ASP A 68 -2.94 -83.77 3.33
N SER A 69 -2.14 -83.72 4.41
CA SER A 69 -2.58 -83.18 5.70
C SER A 69 -2.94 -81.70 5.59
N MET A 70 -2.09 -80.90 4.93
CA MET A 70 -2.36 -79.47 4.71
C MET A 70 -3.61 -79.25 3.85
N GLN A 71 -3.80 -80.05 2.80
CA GLN A 71 -4.98 -79.96 1.95
C GLN A 71 -6.26 -80.28 2.74
N THR A 72 -6.19 -81.25 3.65
CA THR A 72 -7.31 -81.61 4.53
C THR A 72 -7.61 -80.50 5.53
N ILE A 73 -6.59 -79.99 6.24
CA ILE A 73 -6.76 -78.96 7.27
C ILE A 73 -7.33 -77.67 6.68
N PHE A 74 -6.67 -77.10 5.67
CA PHE A 74 -7.12 -75.85 5.06
C PHE A 74 -8.38 -76.04 4.22
N GLY A 75 -8.57 -77.23 3.66
CA GLY A 75 -9.78 -77.58 2.93
C GLY A 75 -11.01 -77.58 3.83
N LEU A 76 -10.93 -78.21 5.00
CA LEU A 76 -12.03 -78.23 5.98
C LEU A 76 -12.34 -76.82 6.51
N GLN A 77 -11.30 -76.03 6.82
CA GLN A 77 -11.47 -74.66 7.30
C GLN A 77 -12.21 -73.78 6.27
N LEU A 78 -11.78 -73.81 5.02
CA LEU A 78 -12.39 -73.01 3.96
C LEU A 78 -13.80 -73.51 3.63
N LYS A 79 -14.02 -74.84 3.61
CA LYS A 79 -15.34 -75.44 3.39
C LYS A 79 -16.35 -74.99 4.44
N GLU A 80 -15.99 -75.06 5.71
CA GLU A 80 -16.87 -74.66 6.81
C GLU A 80 -17.18 -73.15 6.75
N HIS A 81 -16.19 -72.33 6.41
CA HIS A 81 -16.39 -70.89 6.23
C HIS A 81 -17.38 -70.56 5.11
N LEU A 82 -17.21 -71.17 3.93
CA LEU A 82 -18.09 -70.95 2.77
C LEU A 82 -19.54 -71.39 3.04
N ARG A 83 -19.71 -72.46 3.84
CA ARG A 83 -21.02 -72.95 4.30
C ARG A 83 -21.70 -71.99 5.28
N ARG A 84 -20.95 -71.29 6.13
CA ARG A 84 -21.49 -70.29 7.06
C ARG A 84 -21.96 -69.03 6.36
N ILE A 85 -21.22 -68.60 5.34
CA ILE A 85 -21.56 -67.38 4.61
C ILE A 85 -22.77 -67.57 3.71
N HIS A 86 -22.86 -68.72 3.04
CA HIS A 86 -24.00 -69.08 2.21
C HIS A 86 -24.54 -70.42 2.70
N PRO A 87 -25.60 -70.42 3.53
CA PRO A 87 -26.22 -71.65 3.99
C PRO A 87 -26.79 -72.42 2.79
N PRO A 88 -26.72 -73.76 2.80
CA PRO A 88 -27.32 -74.56 1.73
C PRO A 88 -28.84 -74.35 1.75
N SER A 89 -29.36 -73.71 0.70
CA SER A 89 -30.80 -73.63 0.38
C SER A 89 -31.14 -74.65 -0.72
N GLU A 90 -32.32 -75.30 -0.60
CA GLU A 90 -32.78 -76.43 -1.44
C GLU A 90 -32.82 -76.18 -2.96
N SER A 91 -32.58 -74.95 -3.44
CA SER A 91 -32.68 -74.54 -4.84
C SER A 91 -31.33 -74.25 -5.55
N GLN A 92 -30.18 -74.58 -4.94
CA GLN A 92 -28.85 -74.24 -5.48
C GLN A 92 -27.77 -75.33 -5.33
N GLU A 93 -28.08 -76.60 -5.63
CA GLU A 93 -27.08 -77.70 -5.58
C GLU A 93 -25.91 -77.49 -6.54
N GLU A 94 -26.15 -77.01 -7.77
CA GLU A 94 -25.10 -76.73 -8.78
C GLU A 94 -24.11 -75.64 -8.33
N VAL A 95 -24.59 -74.64 -7.59
CA VAL A 95 -23.77 -73.54 -7.05
C VAL A 95 -22.88 -74.06 -5.92
N GLU A 96 -23.39 -74.98 -5.10
CA GLU A 96 -22.61 -75.56 -4.00
C GLU A 96 -21.53 -76.53 -4.53
N GLU A 97 -21.84 -77.34 -5.55
CA GLU A 97 -20.87 -78.24 -6.18
C GLU A 97 -19.73 -77.47 -6.87
N PHE A 98 -20.07 -76.38 -7.58
CA PHE A 98 -19.09 -75.47 -8.17
C PHE A 98 -18.22 -74.80 -7.09
N ARG A 99 -18.80 -74.40 -5.94
CA ARG A 99 -18.06 -73.79 -4.82
C ARG A 99 -17.09 -74.77 -4.15
N ILE A 100 -17.48 -76.05 -4.02
CA ILE A 100 -16.59 -77.11 -3.52
C ILE A 100 -15.41 -77.33 -4.47
N SER A 101 -15.64 -77.29 -5.79
CA SER A 101 -14.58 -77.39 -6.79
C SER A 101 -13.56 -76.24 -6.70
N VAL A 102 -14.05 -74.98 -6.64
CA VAL A 102 -13.21 -73.79 -6.49
C VAL A 102 -12.45 -73.80 -5.16
N GLN A 103 -13.09 -74.24 -4.08
CA GLN A 103 -12.46 -74.42 -2.76
C GLN A 103 -11.25 -75.36 -2.84
N GLN A 104 -11.39 -76.53 -3.46
CA GLN A 104 -10.28 -77.48 -3.62
C GLN A 104 -9.16 -76.92 -4.50
N GLN A 105 -9.53 -76.19 -5.56
CA GLN A 105 -8.58 -75.55 -6.46
C GLN A 105 -7.73 -74.49 -5.73
N ILE A 106 -8.35 -73.62 -4.93
CA ILE A 106 -7.65 -72.58 -4.16
C ILE A 106 -6.69 -73.19 -3.14
N VAL A 107 -7.09 -74.28 -2.47
CA VAL A 107 -6.20 -74.95 -1.51
C VAL A 107 -4.95 -75.51 -2.21
N ARG A 108 -5.13 -76.17 -3.36
CA ARG A 108 -4.01 -76.67 -4.16
C ARG A 108 -3.10 -75.53 -4.66
N LEU A 109 -3.69 -74.44 -5.14
CA LEU A 109 -2.97 -73.23 -5.58
C LEU A 109 -2.15 -72.62 -4.45
N ALA A 110 -2.75 -72.42 -3.27
CA ALA A 110 -2.10 -71.84 -2.10
C ALA A 110 -0.90 -72.68 -1.63
N MET A 111 -1.06 -74.00 -1.59
CA MET A 111 0.01 -74.92 -1.21
C MET A 111 1.15 -74.93 -2.23
N TYR A 112 0.83 -74.95 -3.53
CA TYR A 112 1.83 -74.93 -4.58
C TYR A 112 2.60 -73.60 -4.59
N LEU A 113 1.91 -72.48 -4.43
CA LEU A 113 2.53 -71.16 -4.27
C LEU A 113 3.46 -71.14 -3.06
N HIS A 114 3.01 -71.60 -1.89
CA HIS A 114 3.83 -71.66 -0.67
C HIS A 114 5.12 -72.46 -0.89
N LYS A 115 5.01 -73.64 -1.52
CA LYS A 115 6.18 -74.48 -1.85
C LYS A 115 7.16 -73.75 -2.78
N ARG A 116 6.66 -73.06 -3.80
CA ARG A 116 7.47 -72.27 -4.73
C ARG A 116 8.17 -71.12 -4.01
N MET A 117 7.45 -70.39 -3.16
CA MET A 117 7.99 -69.28 -2.37
C MET A 117 9.14 -69.73 -1.47
N SER A 118 8.94 -70.79 -0.69
CA SER A 118 9.95 -71.34 0.21
C SER A 118 11.20 -71.86 -0.52
N SER A 119 11.07 -72.26 -1.79
CA SER A 119 12.19 -72.71 -2.63
C SER A 119 12.90 -71.59 -3.40
N ALA A 120 12.22 -70.47 -3.66
CA ALA A 120 12.75 -69.38 -4.48
C ALA A 120 13.42 -68.30 -3.64
N PHE A 121 12.95 -68.10 -2.41
CA PHE A 121 13.41 -67.04 -1.52
C PHE A 121 13.94 -67.65 -0.22
N HIS A 122 15.25 -67.50 0.00
CA HIS A 122 15.96 -68.06 1.16
C HIS A 122 16.51 -66.95 2.06
N PRO A 123 16.65 -67.23 3.38
CA PRO A 123 17.23 -66.28 4.31
C PRO A 123 18.75 -66.13 4.05
N THR A 124 19.17 -64.89 3.84
CA THR A 124 20.58 -64.50 3.69
C THR A 124 20.97 -63.53 4.81
N ALA A 125 22.26 -63.29 5.06
CA ALA A 125 22.72 -62.32 6.07
C ALA A 125 22.06 -60.92 5.96
N LEU A 126 21.77 -60.47 4.74
CA LEU A 126 21.06 -59.21 4.48
C LEU A 126 19.53 -59.35 4.51
N LYS A 127 19.00 -60.53 4.18
CA LYS A 127 17.57 -60.83 3.99
C LYS A 127 17.13 -61.96 4.93
N PHE A 128 17.47 -61.83 6.21
CA PHE A 128 17.26 -62.89 7.21
C PHE A 128 15.78 -63.17 7.51
N HIS A 129 14.88 -62.24 7.16
CA HIS A 129 13.44 -62.35 7.35
C HIS A 129 12.72 -63.10 6.21
N TYR A 130 13.44 -63.54 5.17
CA TYR A 130 12.89 -64.39 4.09
C TYR A 130 12.73 -65.84 4.59
N VAL A 131 11.88 -65.99 5.60
CA VAL A 131 11.54 -67.27 6.22
C VAL A 131 10.04 -67.48 6.04
N PHE A 132 9.71 -68.49 5.23
CA PHE A 132 8.34 -68.86 4.93
C PHE A 132 7.98 -70.18 5.64
N ASN A 133 6.92 -70.16 6.43
CA ASN A 133 6.48 -71.29 7.24
C ASN A 133 4.96 -71.50 7.17
N LEU A 134 4.45 -72.52 7.88
CA LEU A 134 3.02 -72.84 7.89
C LEU A 134 2.12 -71.71 8.43
N ARG A 135 2.67 -70.75 9.19
CA ARG A 135 1.93 -69.58 9.65
C ARG A 135 1.60 -68.65 8.49
N ASP A 136 2.45 -68.56 7.48
CA ASP A 136 2.20 -67.70 6.32
C ASP A 136 1.01 -68.20 5.51
N ILE A 137 0.98 -69.49 5.17
CA ILE A 137 -0.20 -70.08 4.52
C ILE A 137 -1.44 -69.98 5.42
N SER A 138 -1.31 -70.20 6.73
CA SER A 138 -2.41 -70.01 7.69
C SER A 138 -2.94 -68.57 7.70
N ASN A 139 -2.07 -67.57 7.53
CA ASN A 139 -2.46 -66.16 7.46
C ASN A 139 -3.21 -65.84 6.17
N VAL A 140 -2.86 -66.47 5.03
CA VAL A 140 -3.61 -66.35 3.77
C VAL A 140 -5.03 -66.87 3.97
N PHE A 141 -5.19 -68.06 4.54
CA PHE A 141 -6.52 -68.62 4.84
C PHE A 141 -7.27 -67.80 5.90
N ARG A 142 -6.57 -67.26 6.90
CA ARG A 142 -7.17 -66.37 7.90
C ARG A 142 -7.77 -65.13 7.27
N GLY A 143 -7.11 -64.51 6.30
CA GLY A 143 -7.68 -63.36 5.60
C GLY A 143 -8.77 -63.73 4.60
N LEU A 144 -8.70 -64.90 3.94
CA LEU A 144 -9.83 -65.44 3.18
C LEU A 144 -11.08 -65.60 4.07
N MET A 145 -10.90 -66.01 5.32
CA MET A 145 -11.97 -66.18 6.31
C MET A 145 -12.55 -64.86 6.84
N LEU A 146 -12.02 -63.69 6.46
CA LEU A 146 -12.64 -62.39 6.77
C LEU A 146 -13.74 -62.01 5.77
N SER A 147 -13.93 -62.79 4.70
CA SER A 147 -14.98 -62.57 3.70
C SER A 147 -16.38 -62.70 4.31
N SER A 148 -17.31 -61.92 3.76
CA SER A 148 -18.75 -61.94 4.05
C SER A 148 -19.55 -62.31 2.79
N SER A 149 -20.84 -62.57 2.93
CA SER A 149 -21.73 -62.93 1.80
C SER A 149 -21.83 -61.82 0.77
N GLU A 150 -21.71 -60.58 1.21
CA GLU A 150 -21.68 -59.40 0.37
C GLU A 150 -20.37 -59.25 -0.42
N SER A 151 -19.27 -59.83 0.06
CA SER A 151 -17.95 -59.76 -0.59
C SER A 151 -17.73 -60.84 -1.66
N LEU A 152 -18.50 -61.93 -1.61
CA LEU A 152 -18.38 -63.08 -2.49
C LEU A 152 -19.66 -63.22 -3.34
N THR A 153 -19.82 -62.31 -4.30
CA THR A 153 -21.00 -62.28 -5.17
C THR A 153 -20.85 -63.17 -6.40
N LYS A 154 -19.62 -63.28 -6.91
CA LYS A 154 -19.25 -64.04 -8.10
C LYS A 154 -18.29 -65.16 -7.76
N SER A 155 -18.26 -66.18 -8.62
CA SER A 155 -17.30 -67.29 -8.56
C SER A 155 -15.83 -66.83 -8.58
N GLU A 156 -15.54 -65.77 -9.31
CA GLU A 156 -14.18 -65.21 -9.46
C GLU A 156 -13.70 -64.40 -8.24
N ASP A 157 -14.62 -63.90 -7.41
CA ASP A 157 -14.30 -63.02 -6.28
C ASP A 157 -13.41 -63.75 -5.25
N LEU A 158 -13.66 -65.05 -5.04
CA LEU A 158 -12.87 -65.86 -4.11
C LEU A 158 -11.42 -66.06 -4.59
N LEU A 159 -11.23 -66.19 -5.90
CA LEU A 159 -9.89 -66.30 -6.51
C LEU A 159 -9.15 -64.95 -6.44
N GLN A 160 -9.85 -63.84 -6.69
CA GLN A 160 -9.28 -62.49 -6.55
C GLN A 160 -8.88 -62.20 -5.10
N LEU A 161 -9.69 -62.65 -4.14
CA LEU A 161 -9.41 -62.53 -2.72
C LEU A 161 -8.15 -63.33 -2.33
N TRP A 162 -8.01 -64.56 -2.85
CA TRP A 162 -6.82 -65.37 -2.64
C TRP A 162 -5.56 -64.72 -3.20
N LEU A 163 -5.65 -64.09 -4.38
CA LEU A 163 -4.55 -63.36 -4.99
C LEU A 163 -4.14 -62.15 -4.14
N HIS A 164 -5.12 -61.36 -3.70
CA HIS A 164 -4.89 -60.24 -2.79
C HIS A 164 -4.16 -60.69 -1.52
N GLU A 165 -4.70 -61.72 -0.86
CA GLU A 165 -4.18 -62.24 0.39
C GLU A 165 -2.78 -62.84 0.25
N SER A 166 -2.53 -63.53 -0.86
CA SER A 166 -1.20 -64.05 -1.19
C SER A 166 -0.19 -62.91 -1.39
N GLN A 167 -0.57 -61.83 -2.08
CA GLN A 167 0.30 -60.67 -2.28
C GLN A 167 0.57 -59.92 -0.96
N ARG A 168 -0.39 -59.84 -0.05
CA ARG A 168 -0.21 -59.20 1.27
C ARG A 168 0.60 -60.03 2.25
N VAL A 169 0.52 -61.35 2.19
CA VAL A 169 1.30 -62.21 3.10
C VAL A 169 2.74 -62.40 2.61
N TYR A 170 2.93 -62.64 1.30
CA TYR A 170 4.24 -62.92 0.73
C TYR A 170 4.92 -61.66 0.19
N GLY A 171 4.21 -60.85 -0.61
CA GLY A 171 4.77 -59.67 -1.26
C GLY A 171 5.20 -58.57 -0.29
N ASP A 172 4.44 -58.33 0.78
CA ASP A 172 4.80 -57.32 1.79
C ASP A 172 6.07 -57.66 2.59
N LYS A 173 6.57 -58.91 2.53
CA LYS A 173 7.85 -59.31 3.14
C LYS A 173 9.06 -59.05 2.24
N LEU A 174 8.87 -58.78 0.95
CA LEU A 174 9.94 -58.61 -0.02
C LEU A 174 10.40 -57.14 -0.04
N LEU A 175 11.72 -56.93 -0.08
CA LEU A 175 12.32 -55.58 0.01
C LEU A 175 12.61 -54.96 -1.36
N ASP A 176 13.20 -55.75 -2.26
CA ASP A 176 13.71 -55.26 -3.53
C ASP A 176 12.66 -55.38 -4.64
N GLN A 177 12.65 -54.41 -5.56
CA GLN A 177 11.76 -54.43 -6.71
C GLN A 177 11.97 -55.68 -7.59
N ASP A 178 13.22 -56.12 -7.75
CA ASP A 178 13.56 -57.34 -8.49
C ASP A 178 12.95 -58.61 -7.85
N ASP A 179 12.86 -58.64 -6.52
CA ASP A 179 12.27 -59.77 -5.80
C ASP A 179 10.74 -59.75 -5.92
N LEU A 180 10.12 -58.56 -5.90
CA LEU A 180 8.70 -58.37 -6.18
C LEU A 180 8.34 -58.81 -7.60
N GLU A 181 9.16 -58.47 -8.60
CA GLU A 181 8.95 -58.92 -9.98
C GLU A 181 9.09 -60.44 -10.14
N LYS A 182 10.04 -61.06 -9.42
CA LYS A 182 10.16 -62.53 -9.38
C LYS A 182 8.95 -63.17 -8.72
N PHE A 183 8.45 -62.60 -7.63
CA PHE A 183 7.22 -63.05 -6.97
C PHE A 183 6.03 -62.99 -7.93
N ASP A 184 5.86 -61.87 -8.64
CA ASP A 184 4.77 -61.70 -9.61
C ASP A 184 4.85 -62.71 -10.77
N LYS A 185 6.06 -63.05 -11.22
CA LYS A 185 6.29 -64.12 -12.22
C LYS A 185 5.89 -65.50 -11.66
N ILE A 186 6.30 -65.82 -10.43
CA ILE A 186 5.92 -67.08 -9.78
C ILE A 186 4.40 -67.18 -9.62
N LEU A 187 3.73 -66.10 -9.20
CA LEU A 187 2.28 -66.04 -9.06
C LEU A 187 1.57 -66.26 -10.40
N ALA A 188 2.05 -65.62 -11.47
CA ALA A 188 1.51 -65.78 -12.82
C ALA A 188 1.68 -67.22 -13.35
N ASP A 189 2.83 -67.85 -13.09
CA ASP A 189 3.09 -69.24 -13.49
C ASP A 189 2.18 -70.23 -12.73
N VAL A 190 1.90 -69.96 -11.46
CA VAL A 190 0.99 -70.76 -10.61
C VAL A 190 -0.45 -70.69 -11.13
N LEU A 191 -0.92 -69.50 -11.51
CA LEU A 191 -2.24 -69.31 -12.09
C LEU A 191 -2.39 -70.01 -13.44
N LYS A 192 -1.44 -69.79 -14.37
CA LYS A 192 -1.51 -70.35 -15.74
C LYS A 192 -1.52 -71.88 -15.79
N ARG A 193 -0.90 -72.55 -14.82
CA ARG A 193 -0.83 -74.02 -14.79
C ARG A 193 -2.11 -74.68 -14.24
N ASN A 194 -2.94 -73.92 -13.54
CA ASN A 194 -3.98 -74.47 -12.69
C ASN A 194 -5.37 -73.84 -12.94
N THR A 195 -5.46 -72.79 -13.76
CA THR A 195 -6.69 -72.09 -14.16
C THR A 195 -6.61 -71.67 -15.64
N GLU A 196 -7.74 -71.59 -16.34
CA GLU A 196 -7.84 -71.04 -17.72
C GLU A 196 -7.84 -69.50 -17.76
N MET A 197 -7.75 -68.85 -16.59
CA MET A 197 -7.82 -67.40 -16.48
C MET A 197 -6.50 -66.74 -16.87
N ASP A 198 -6.55 -65.85 -17.87
CA ASP A 198 -5.45 -64.95 -18.16
C ASP A 198 -5.32 -63.92 -17.04
N ARG A 199 -4.08 -63.60 -16.68
CA ARG A 199 -3.70 -62.71 -15.56
C ARG A 199 -4.65 -61.51 -15.45
N PRO A 200 -5.42 -61.31 -14.37
CA PRO A 200 -6.01 -60.00 -14.13
C PRO A 200 -4.85 -59.02 -13.93
N ARG A 201 -4.81 -57.93 -14.69
CA ARG A 201 -3.69 -56.97 -14.73
C ARG A 201 -3.48 -56.32 -13.35
N PHE A 202 -2.67 -56.92 -12.47
CA PHE A 202 -2.45 -56.44 -11.10
C PHE A 202 -1.22 -55.55 -10.92
N CYS A 203 -0.38 -55.38 -11.94
CA CYS A 203 0.96 -54.78 -11.75
C CYS A 203 1.12 -53.34 -12.24
N ASP A 204 0.11 -52.74 -12.88
CA ASP A 204 0.18 -51.33 -13.30
C ASP A 204 -0.58 -50.46 -12.29
N GLY A 205 0.11 -50.04 -11.22
CA GLY A 205 -0.27 -48.92 -10.36
C GLY A 205 -1.63 -49.01 -9.64
N ILE A 206 -1.61 -49.34 -8.34
CA ILE A 206 -2.76 -49.22 -7.40
C ILE A 206 -4.08 -49.66 -8.05
N ASN A 207 -4.20 -50.96 -8.35
CA ASN A 207 -5.44 -51.47 -8.89
C ASN A 207 -6.49 -51.54 -7.77
N ILE A 208 -7.57 -50.80 -7.97
CA ILE A 208 -8.67 -50.50 -7.03
C ILE A 208 -9.39 -51.77 -6.49
N PRO A 209 -9.52 -52.90 -7.23
CA PRO A 209 -10.13 -54.14 -6.72
C PRO A 209 -9.29 -54.87 -5.68
N SER A 210 -8.00 -54.55 -5.57
CA SER A 210 -7.05 -55.17 -4.63
C SER A 210 -6.92 -54.41 -3.32
N ILE A 211 -7.81 -53.45 -3.07
CA ILE A 211 -7.93 -52.77 -1.78
C ILE A 211 -9.26 -53.21 -1.21
N TYR A 212 -9.20 -53.91 -0.08
CA TYR A 212 -10.38 -54.26 0.71
C TYR A 212 -10.41 -53.33 1.94
N PHE A 213 -11.59 -53.04 2.51
CA PHE A 213 -11.80 -52.27 3.76
C PHE A 213 -11.98 -50.73 3.68
N ALA A 214 -12.64 -50.15 2.67
CA ALA A 214 -12.80 -48.68 2.59
C ALA A 214 -14.23 -48.13 2.39
N GLN A 215 -15.26 -48.67 3.06
CA GLN A 215 -16.62 -48.10 2.98
C GLN A 215 -16.95 -47.09 4.10
N GLY A 216 -16.30 -47.10 5.27
CA GLY A 216 -16.64 -46.17 6.35
C GLY A 216 -15.74 -46.20 7.59
N ILE A 217 -15.86 -45.19 8.46
CA ILE A 217 -15.17 -45.10 9.75
C ILE A 217 -15.90 -46.01 10.75
N GLY A 218 -15.18 -46.96 11.35
CA GLY A 218 -15.70 -47.87 12.37
C GLY A 218 -16.55 -49.04 11.87
N THR A 219 -16.78 -49.16 10.56
CA THR A 219 -17.46 -50.30 9.94
C THR A 219 -16.44 -51.29 9.41
N SER A 220 -16.33 -52.45 10.05
CA SER A 220 -15.51 -53.56 9.54
C SER A 220 -16.21 -54.20 8.32
N CYS A 221 -15.72 -53.92 7.12
CA CYS A 221 -16.29 -54.42 5.87
C CYS A 221 -15.19 -54.92 4.93
N TYR A 222 -15.04 -56.23 4.78
CA TYR A 222 -14.02 -56.80 3.90
C TYR A 222 -14.53 -56.89 2.45
N GLN A 223 -14.58 -55.74 1.77
CA GLN A 223 -15.08 -55.61 0.39
C GLN A 223 -14.13 -54.81 -0.50
N PRO A 224 -14.05 -55.14 -1.80
CA PRO A 224 -13.22 -54.42 -2.74
C PRO A 224 -13.73 -52.99 -2.90
N VAL A 225 -12.81 -52.03 -2.91
CA VAL A 225 -13.17 -50.63 -3.18
C VAL A 225 -13.66 -50.50 -4.62
N SER A 226 -14.79 -49.83 -4.82
CA SER A 226 -15.36 -49.64 -6.16
C SER A 226 -14.74 -48.43 -6.89
N ASP A 227 -14.41 -47.35 -6.16
CA ASP A 227 -13.84 -46.11 -6.72
C ASP A 227 -12.67 -45.55 -5.88
N LYS A 228 -11.57 -45.19 -6.54
CA LYS A 228 -10.39 -44.58 -5.91
C LYS A 228 -10.70 -43.22 -5.29
N ASN A 229 -11.62 -42.45 -5.88
CA ASN A 229 -11.96 -41.13 -5.36
C ASN A 229 -12.74 -41.22 -4.05
N GLN A 230 -13.56 -42.26 -3.87
CA GLN A 230 -14.25 -42.54 -2.61
C GLN A 230 -13.24 -42.81 -1.49
N LEU A 231 -12.23 -43.64 -1.76
CA LEU A 231 -11.12 -43.87 -0.83
C LEU A 231 -10.41 -42.55 -0.47
N VAL A 232 -9.98 -41.77 -1.47
CA VAL A 232 -9.29 -40.49 -1.23
C VAL A 232 -10.12 -39.52 -0.40
N ARG A 233 -11.43 -39.43 -0.63
CA ARG A 233 -12.33 -38.56 0.16
C ARG A 233 -12.45 -39.02 1.61
N LEU A 234 -12.61 -40.32 1.86
CA LEU A 234 -12.63 -40.88 3.22
C LEU A 234 -11.31 -40.60 3.95
N LEU A 235 -10.18 -40.74 3.24
CA LEU A 235 -8.86 -40.45 3.79
C LEU A 235 -8.66 -38.96 4.07
N GLN A 236 -9.19 -38.08 3.22
CA GLN A 236 -9.13 -36.63 3.42
C GLN A 236 -9.99 -36.17 4.60
N ASP A 237 -11.18 -36.75 4.81
CA ASP A 237 -12.02 -36.43 5.98
C ASP A 237 -11.35 -36.91 7.29
N ALA A 238 -10.84 -38.14 7.31
CA ALA A 238 -10.08 -38.66 8.45
C ALA A 238 -8.81 -37.84 8.73
N HIS A 239 -8.12 -37.42 7.67
CA HIS A 239 -6.94 -36.53 7.74
C HIS A 239 -7.27 -35.15 8.33
N GLY A 240 -8.36 -34.52 7.87
CA GLY A 240 -8.77 -33.19 8.34
C GLY A 240 -9.02 -33.13 9.84
N ARG A 241 -9.53 -34.23 10.41
CA ARG A 241 -9.83 -34.34 11.85
C ARG A 241 -8.58 -34.61 12.71
N LEU A 242 -7.62 -35.38 12.21
CA LEU A 242 -6.40 -35.74 12.94
C LEU A 242 -5.22 -34.79 12.71
N GLN A 243 -5.28 -33.91 11.70
CA GLN A 243 -4.19 -32.99 11.31
C GLN A 243 -2.83 -33.69 11.02
N THR A 244 -2.84 -34.98 10.66
CA THR A 244 -1.64 -35.81 10.44
C THR A 244 -1.22 -35.79 8.97
N PRO A 245 0.03 -35.48 8.54
CA PRO A 245 0.38 -35.27 7.13
C PRO A 245 -0.09 -36.40 6.19
N CYS A 246 -0.68 -36.03 5.04
CA CYS A 246 -1.30 -36.96 4.10
C CYS A 246 -0.33 -38.08 3.70
N THR A 247 -0.71 -39.29 4.07
CA THR A 247 -0.01 -40.54 3.77
C THR A 247 -0.82 -41.24 2.73
N ASN A 248 -0.22 -41.92 1.78
CA ASN A 248 -1.08 -42.48 0.76
C ASN A 248 -1.79 -43.78 1.17
N GLY A 249 -2.89 -43.99 0.47
CA GLY A 249 -3.87 -45.03 0.66
C GLY A 249 -3.39 -46.48 0.71
N SER A 250 -2.65 -47.06 -0.25
CA SER A 250 -2.42 -48.54 -0.28
C SER A 250 -1.75 -49.06 0.97
N VAL A 251 -0.88 -48.29 1.59
CA VAL A 251 -0.22 -48.82 2.76
C VAL A 251 -1.11 -48.66 3.98
N LEU A 252 -1.78 -47.52 4.13
CA LEU A 252 -2.88 -47.37 5.08
C LEU A 252 -3.92 -48.52 4.93
N CYS A 253 -4.17 -48.98 3.71
CA CYS A 253 -5.08 -50.10 3.45
C CYS A 253 -4.52 -51.46 3.91
N ARG A 254 -3.21 -51.70 3.85
CA ARG A 254 -2.66 -52.92 4.48
C ARG A 254 -2.70 -52.82 6.00
N ILE A 255 -2.82 -51.60 6.55
CA ILE A 255 -2.89 -51.38 8.01
C ILE A 255 -4.22 -51.84 8.49
N THR A 256 -5.25 -51.21 7.91
CA THR A 256 -6.62 -51.50 8.22
C THR A 256 -6.87 -52.99 8.04
N ARG A 257 -6.31 -53.64 7.00
CA ARG A 257 -6.36 -55.11 6.85
C ARG A 257 -5.77 -55.87 8.06
N ILE A 258 -4.56 -55.55 8.50
CA ILE A 258 -3.93 -56.22 9.66
C ILE A 258 -4.74 -55.93 10.94
N LEU A 259 -5.18 -54.67 11.11
CA LEU A 259 -6.05 -54.20 12.17
C LEU A 259 -7.48 -54.75 12.11
N GLU A 260 -7.95 -55.32 11.03
CA GLU A 260 -9.24 -56.00 11.02
C GLU A 260 -9.02 -57.48 11.35
N SER A 261 -7.94 -58.08 10.84
CA SER A 261 -7.58 -59.49 11.06
C SER A 261 -7.17 -59.85 12.50
N GLY A 262 -6.92 -58.87 13.38
CA GLY A 262 -6.39 -59.13 14.72
C GLY A 262 -4.90 -59.47 14.72
N GLY A 263 -4.18 -58.98 13.70
CA GLY A 263 -2.76 -59.24 13.53
C GLY A 263 -1.86 -58.19 14.16
N ASN A 264 -0.59 -58.55 14.28
CA ASN A 264 0.47 -57.65 14.71
C ASN A 264 1.29 -57.20 13.49
N ALA A 265 1.61 -55.91 13.38
CA ALA A 265 2.47 -55.39 12.33
C ALA A 265 3.78 -54.84 12.90
N LEU A 266 4.90 -55.23 12.28
CA LEU A 266 6.19 -54.61 12.50
C LEU A 266 6.51 -53.70 11.33
N LEU A 267 6.72 -52.41 11.61
CA LEU A 267 6.98 -51.43 10.57
C LEU A 267 8.43 -51.11 10.37
N VAL A 268 8.98 -51.76 9.35
CA VAL A 268 10.33 -51.52 8.90
C VAL A 268 10.31 -50.40 7.86
N GLY A 269 11.14 -49.39 8.06
CA GLY A 269 11.30 -48.27 7.14
C GLY A 269 12.20 -47.20 7.73
N VAL A 270 12.69 -46.29 6.89
CA VAL A 270 13.59 -45.21 7.34
C VAL A 270 12.86 -44.29 8.34
N GLY A 271 13.58 -43.73 9.31
CA GLY A 271 13.04 -42.76 10.27
C GLY A 271 12.33 -41.60 9.57
N GLY A 272 11.18 -41.16 10.06
CA GLY A 272 10.42 -40.06 9.44
C GLY A 272 9.60 -40.46 8.21
N SER A 273 9.67 -41.73 7.76
CA SER A 273 8.87 -42.24 6.65
C SER A 273 7.38 -42.17 6.88
N GLY A 274 6.96 -41.85 8.13
CA GLY A 274 5.65 -41.53 8.71
C GLY A 274 4.71 -42.70 8.93
N ARG A 275 5.32 -43.86 9.15
CA ARG A 275 4.79 -45.05 9.80
C ARG A 275 3.83 -44.72 10.96
N GLN A 276 4.27 -43.88 11.90
CA GLN A 276 3.44 -43.46 13.03
C GLN A 276 2.19 -42.68 12.63
N SER A 277 2.26 -41.82 11.61
CA SER A 277 1.11 -41.01 11.19
C SER A 277 0.05 -41.83 10.45
N SER A 278 0.46 -42.76 9.58
CA SER A 278 -0.49 -43.69 8.94
C SER A 278 -1.05 -44.68 9.92
N ALA A 279 -0.24 -45.09 10.90
CA ALA A 279 -0.72 -45.83 12.03
C ALA A 279 -1.85 -45.05 12.73
N SER A 280 -1.58 -43.90 13.33
CA SER A 280 -2.63 -43.14 14.01
C SER A 280 -3.90 -42.88 13.18
N LEU A 281 -3.76 -42.73 11.85
CA LEU A 281 -4.88 -42.58 10.92
C LEU A 281 -5.70 -43.87 10.75
N ALA A 282 -5.09 -45.04 10.60
CA ALA A 282 -5.84 -46.29 10.45
C ALA A 282 -6.47 -46.75 11.77
N ALA A 283 -5.83 -46.46 12.91
CA ALA A 283 -6.43 -46.62 14.24
C ALA A 283 -7.77 -45.89 14.31
N TYR A 284 -7.79 -44.64 13.84
CA TYR A 284 -8.98 -43.81 13.82
C TYR A 284 -10.04 -44.34 12.84
N ILE A 285 -9.64 -44.80 11.64
CA ILE A 285 -10.55 -45.42 10.67
C ILE A 285 -11.19 -46.69 11.24
N CYS A 286 -10.43 -47.52 11.95
CA CYS A 286 -10.91 -48.73 12.62
C CYS A 286 -11.59 -48.45 13.98
N ASN A 287 -11.79 -47.17 14.37
CA ASN A 287 -12.36 -46.75 15.65
C ASN A 287 -11.64 -47.37 16.88
N LEU A 288 -10.31 -47.44 16.82
CA LEU A 288 -9.43 -47.92 17.88
C LEU A 288 -8.79 -46.75 18.62
N HIS A 289 -8.73 -46.85 19.95
CA HIS A 289 -8.04 -45.89 20.79
C HIS A 289 -6.52 -46.08 20.70
N LEU A 290 -5.79 -45.09 20.19
CA LEU A 290 -4.34 -45.09 20.15
C LEU A 290 -3.75 -44.92 21.56
N HIS A 291 -2.94 -45.89 22.00
CA HIS A 291 -2.14 -45.79 23.22
C HIS A 291 -0.66 -45.84 22.87
N GLN A 292 0.06 -44.79 23.26
CA GLN A 292 1.48 -44.63 23.02
C GLN A 292 2.15 -44.23 24.35
N PRO A 293 3.20 -44.92 24.81
CA PRO A 293 3.88 -44.60 26.06
C PRO A 293 4.66 -43.28 25.94
N THR A 294 4.55 -42.41 26.94
CA THR A 294 5.26 -41.13 26.98
C THR A 294 6.47 -41.22 27.88
N LEU A 295 7.67 -41.24 27.29
CA LEU A 295 8.92 -41.31 28.05
C LEU A 295 9.21 -39.99 28.77
N HIS A 296 9.58 -40.09 30.05
CA HIS A 296 10.29 -39.05 30.81
C HIS A 296 11.74 -39.49 31.11
N SER A 297 12.56 -38.58 31.65
CA SER A 297 13.98 -38.85 31.93
C SER A 297 14.21 -40.03 32.88
N GLU A 298 13.26 -40.30 33.77
CA GLU A 298 13.30 -41.36 34.78
C GLU A 298 12.39 -42.55 34.44
N TYR A 299 12.02 -42.76 33.17
CA TYR A 299 11.06 -43.81 32.79
C TYR A 299 11.66 -45.21 32.98
N ASP A 300 11.04 -46.01 33.84
CA ASP A 300 11.48 -47.37 34.17
C ASP A 300 10.46 -48.44 33.74
N ILE A 301 10.81 -49.71 33.95
CA ILE A 301 9.96 -50.87 33.69
C ILE A 301 8.63 -50.79 34.42
N GLN A 302 8.59 -50.24 35.63
CA GLN A 302 7.34 -50.12 36.38
C GLN A 302 6.35 -49.19 35.68
N ASP A 303 6.84 -48.09 35.10
CA ASP A 303 6.02 -47.16 34.32
C ASP A 303 5.52 -47.84 33.04
N PHE A 304 6.37 -48.61 32.37
CA PHE A 304 5.98 -49.39 31.19
C PHE A 304 4.95 -50.47 31.50
N LYS A 305 5.08 -51.16 32.65
CA LYS A 305 4.08 -52.11 33.14
C LYS A 305 2.76 -51.40 33.46
N ALA A 306 2.79 -50.21 34.05
CA ALA A 306 1.60 -49.42 34.33
C ALA A 306 0.89 -48.97 33.03
N ASP A 307 1.64 -48.56 32.01
CA ASP A 307 1.11 -48.23 30.68
C ASP A 307 0.38 -49.44 30.05
N ILE A 308 1.03 -50.61 30.02
CA ILE A 308 0.42 -51.85 29.54
C ILE A 308 -0.78 -52.28 30.42
N GLY A 309 -0.69 -52.12 31.74
CA GLY A 309 -1.80 -52.40 32.66
C GLY A 309 -3.02 -51.53 32.36
N SER A 310 -2.82 -50.23 32.13
CA SER A 310 -3.87 -49.29 31.74
C SER A 310 -4.54 -49.67 30.41
N LEU A 311 -3.77 -50.24 29.49
CA LEU A 311 -4.22 -50.73 28.19
C LEU A 311 -5.07 -51.99 28.36
N TYR A 312 -4.63 -52.94 29.18
CA TYR A 312 -5.35 -54.17 29.50
C TYR A 312 -6.68 -53.89 30.19
N LEU A 313 -6.72 -52.94 31.13
CA LEU A 313 -7.96 -52.51 31.78
C LEU A 313 -8.94 -51.87 30.78
N ARG A 314 -8.45 -51.05 29.84
CA ARG A 314 -9.30 -50.45 28.79
C ARG A 314 -9.83 -51.49 27.80
N ALA A 315 -8.97 -52.39 27.32
CA ALA A 315 -9.33 -53.41 26.34
C ALA A 315 -10.22 -54.50 26.94
N GLY A 316 -9.87 -55.00 28.13
CA GLY A 316 -10.53 -56.13 28.76
C GLY A 316 -11.71 -55.77 29.67
N VAL A 317 -11.61 -54.72 30.50
CA VAL A 317 -12.70 -54.34 31.42
C VAL A 317 -13.67 -53.37 30.74
N LYS A 318 -13.16 -52.27 30.16
CA LYS A 318 -14.01 -51.25 29.51
C LYS A 318 -14.48 -51.63 28.09
N ASN A 319 -13.95 -52.73 27.53
CA ASN A 319 -14.25 -53.22 26.19
C ASN A 319 -13.98 -52.20 25.06
N ILE A 320 -12.96 -51.35 25.23
CA ILE A 320 -12.57 -50.35 24.24
C ILE A 320 -11.45 -50.92 23.36
N GLY A 321 -11.70 -51.04 22.05
CA GLY A 321 -10.68 -51.41 21.07
C GLY A 321 -9.50 -50.45 21.14
N SER A 322 -8.30 -50.96 21.35
CA SER A 322 -7.12 -50.13 21.63
C SER A 322 -5.94 -50.57 20.79
N LEU A 323 -5.26 -49.64 20.14
CA LEU A 323 -4.02 -49.88 19.43
C LEU A 323 -2.86 -49.53 20.35
N PHE A 324 -1.93 -50.45 20.55
CA PHE A 324 -0.67 -50.17 21.21
C PHE A 324 0.42 -49.86 20.18
N MET A 325 0.97 -48.65 20.23
CA MET A 325 2.01 -48.20 19.32
C MET A 325 3.29 -47.89 20.09
N ILE A 326 4.38 -48.54 19.68
CA ILE A 326 5.73 -48.31 20.22
C ILE A 326 6.73 -48.08 19.07
N SER A 327 7.59 -47.07 19.22
CA SER A 327 8.73 -46.83 18.32
C SER A 327 10.06 -47.21 18.95
N ASP A 328 11.09 -47.38 18.13
CA ASP A 328 12.49 -47.57 18.54
C ASP A 328 12.97 -46.49 19.53
N ALA A 329 12.62 -45.22 19.30
CA ALA A 329 12.93 -44.12 20.21
C ALA A 329 12.27 -44.23 21.59
N GLN A 330 11.27 -45.10 21.74
CA GLN A 330 10.54 -45.33 22.99
C GLN A 330 11.03 -46.57 23.76
N VAL A 331 11.91 -47.37 23.15
CA VAL A 331 12.52 -48.54 23.80
C VAL A 331 13.83 -48.09 24.44
N ALA A 332 13.73 -47.53 25.64
CA ALA A 332 14.91 -47.10 26.41
C ALA A 332 15.72 -48.27 26.98
N ASP A 333 15.03 -49.38 27.29
CA ASP A 333 15.61 -50.58 27.89
C ASP A 333 15.21 -51.84 27.10
N GLU A 334 16.18 -52.74 26.87
CA GLU A 334 15.97 -54.04 26.22
C GLU A 334 14.96 -54.92 26.98
N ARG A 335 14.83 -54.72 28.30
CA ARG A 335 13.85 -55.42 29.15
C ARG A 335 12.41 -55.15 28.72
N PHE A 336 12.12 -54.03 28.05
CA PHE A 336 10.78 -53.77 27.49
C PHE A 336 10.42 -54.75 26.38
N LEU A 337 11.41 -55.20 25.58
CA LEU A 337 11.19 -56.16 24.49
C LEU A 337 10.77 -57.53 25.02
N VAL A 338 11.19 -57.89 26.24
CA VAL A 338 10.74 -59.12 26.92
C VAL A 338 9.23 -59.05 27.21
N LEU A 339 8.78 -57.94 27.79
CA LEU A 339 7.36 -57.71 28.08
C LEU A 339 6.49 -57.66 26.81
N ILE A 340 7.03 -57.08 25.72
CA ILE A 340 6.37 -57.08 24.41
C ILE A 340 6.32 -58.50 23.83
N ASN A 341 7.37 -59.31 24.00
CA ASN A 341 7.33 -60.70 23.57
C ASN A 341 6.27 -61.51 24.34
N ASP A 342 6.14 -61.28 25.65
CA ASP A 342 5.11 -61.92 26.48
C ASP A 342 3.70 -61.47 26.04
N LEU A 343 3.53 -60.16 25.78
CA LEU A 343 2.30 -59.59 25.18
C LEU A 343 1.91 -60.27 23.85
N LEU A 344 2.88 -60.48 22.97
CA LEU A 344 2.65 -61.04 21.63
C LEU A 344 2.45 -62.56 21.62
N SER A 345 3.08 -63.27 22.55
CA SER A 345 3.07 -64.74 22.61
C SER A 345 1.89 -65.28 23.41
N SER A 346 1.87 -65.02 24.71
CA SER A 346 0.83 -65.47 25.64
C SER A 346 -0.24 -64.40 25.86
N GLY A 347 0.07 -63.12 25.65
CA GLY A 347 -0.76 -62.01 26.08
C GLY A 347 -0.90 -61.92 27.60
N ASP A 348 -0.16 -62.73 28.34
CA ASP A 348 -0.16 -62.78 29.80
C ASP A 348 1.25 -62.45 30.29
N ILE A 349 1.39 -61.30 30.93
CA ILE A 349 2.66 -60.75 31.38
C ILE A 349 2.80 -61.03 32.88
N PRO A 350 3.84 -61.76 33.31
CA PRO A 350 4.06 -62.03 34.72
C PRO A 350 4.23 -60.75 35.55
N ASP A 351 3.60 -60.72 36.72
CA ASP A 351 3.64 -59.60 37.66
C ASP A 351 3.26 -58.26 36.99
N LEU A 352 2.30 -58.27 36.06
CA LEU A 352 1.74 -57.05 35.46
C LEU A 352 0.80 -56.33 36.43
N PHE A 353 -0.05 -57.10 37.11
CA PHE A 353 -1.02 -56.61 38.08
C PHE A 353 -0.72 -57.20 39.46
N PRO A 354 -0.84 -56.41 40.55
CA PRO A 354 -0.81 -56.95 41.90
C PRO A 354 -2.03 -57.87 42.14
N GLU A 355 -1.91 -58.85 43.03
CA GLU A 355 -2.97 -59.86 43.27
C GLU A 355 -4.34 -59.26 43.58
N ALA A 356 -4.38 -58.12 44.29
CA ALA A 356 -5.61 -57.39 44.60
C ALA A 356 -6.32 -56.85 43.34
N GLU A 357 -5.58 -56.36 42.33
CA GLU A 357 -6.16 -55.87 41.09
C GLU A 357 -6.67 -57.01 40.21
N VAL A 358 -5.97 -58.15 40.20
CA VAL A 358 -6.41 -59.36 39.49
C VAL A 358 -7.79 -59.81 40.00
N GLU A 359 -8.00 -59.82 41.32
CA GLU A 359 -9.31 -60.15 41.92
C GLU A 359 -10.40 -59.15 41.52
N ASN A 360 -10.08 -57.86 41.48
CA ASN A 360 -11.02 -56.83 41.03
C ASN A 360 -11.43 -57.03 39.56
N ILE A 361 -10.47 -57.36 38.68
CA ILE A 361 -10.72 -57.65 37.26
C ILE A 361 -11.60 -58.89 37.12
N ILE A 362 -11.30 -59.98 37.85
CA ILE A 362 -12.09 -61.21 37.83
C ILE A 362 -13.53 -60.91 38.29
N SER A 363 -13.69 -60.18 39.39
CA SER A 363 -15.01 -59.82 39.91
C SER A 363 -15.83 -59.03 38.88
N ALA A 364 -15.19 -58.11 38.13
CA ALA A 364 -15.85 -57.34 37.10
C ALA A 364 -16.30 -58.20 35.90
N LEU A 365 -15.56 -59.26 35.57
CA LEU A 365 -15.83 -60.11 34.40
C LEU A 365 -16.73 -61.30 34.68
N ARG A 366 -16.97 -61.67 35.95
CA ARG A 366 -17.80 -62.84 36.31
C ARG A 366 -19.21 -62.80 35.71
N SER A 367 -19.83 -61.63 35.66
CA SER A 367 -21.15 -61.45 35.05
C SER A 367 -21.12 -61.73 33.54
N GLU A 368 -20.10 -61.24 32.85
CA GLU A 368 -19.89 -61.46 31.41
C GLU A 368 -19.56 -62.94 31.11
N VAL A 369 -18.71 -63.57 31.90
CA VAL A 369 -18.31 -64.98 31.73
C VAL A 369 -19.52 -65.91 31.89
N LYS A 370 -20.39 -65.65 32.87
CA LYS A 370 -21.67 -66.36 33.04
C LYS A 370 -22.59 -66.15 31.85
N SER A 371 -22.69 -64.93 31.34
CA SER A 371 -23.50 -64.63 30.14
C SER A 371 -22.97 -65.32 28.88
N ALA A 372 -21.67 -65.58 28.79
CA ALA A 372 -21.03 -66.31 27.70
C ALA A 372 -21.16 -67.83 27.82
N GLY A 373 -21.83 -68.35 28.86
CA GLY A 373 -22.03 -69.79 29.08
C GLY A 373 -20.79 -70.54 29.58
N ILE A 374 -19.77 -69.83 30.06
CA ILE A 374 -18.53 -70.42 30.58
C ILE A 374 -18.65 -70.59 32.10
N TYR A 375 -18.16 -71.71 32.64
CA TYR A 375 -18.18 -71.97 34.09
C TYR A 375 -17.31 -70.95 34.86
N ASP A 376 -17.87 -70.38 35.93
CA ASP A 376 -17.24 -69.38 36.80
C ASP A 376 -16.11 -70.01 37.63
N SER A 377 -14.89 -69.94 37.09
CA SER A 377 -13.65 -70.23 37.81
C SER A 377 -12.67 -69.07 37.65
N ARG A 378 -11.74 -68.93 38.60
CA ARG A 378 -10.68 -67.91 38.55
C ARG A 378 -9.88 -67.99 37.24
N GLU A 379 -9.46 -69.20 36.87
CA GLU A 379 -8.70 -69.46 35.65
C GLU A 379 -9.51 -69.16 34.39
N ASN A 380 -10.78 -69.56 34.34
CA ASN A 380 -11.64 -69.31 33.19
C ASN A 380 -11.90 -67.81 33.00
N CYS A 381 -12.12 -67.07 34.09
CA CYS A 381 -12.30 -65.62 34.04
C CYS A 381 -11.03 -64.91 33.55
N TRP A 382 -9.85 -65.36 34.02
CA TRP A 382 -8.57 -64.83 33.56
C TRP A 382 -8.32 -65.14 32.08
N ASN A 383 -8.53 -66.39 31.66
CA ASN A 383 -8.42 -66.77 30.25
C ASN A 383 -9.40 -66.01 29.35
N TYR A 384 -10.62 -65.74 29.84
CA TYR A 384 -11.59 -64.91 29.15
C TYR A 384 -11.10 -63.47 29.00
N PHE A 385 -10.54 -62.88 30.07
CA PHE A 385 -9.92 -61.55 30.05
C PHE A 385 -8.79 -61.45 29.01
N ILE A 386 -7.83 -62.37 29.05
CA ILE A 386 -6.68 -62.39 28.13
C ILE A 386 -7.15 -62.55 26.67
N ASN A 387 -8.12 -63.44 26.42
CA ASN A 387 -8.71 -63.59 25.08
C ASN A 387 -9.45 -62.33 24.62
N LYS A 388 -10.11 -61.61 25.53
CA LYS A 388 -10.77 -60.33 25.23
C LYS A 388 -9.76 -59.24 24.90
N VAL A 389 -8.66 -59.12 25.65
CA VAL A 389 -7.56 -58.18 25.38
C VAL A 389 -6.92 -58.47 24.02
N LYS A 390 -6.58 -59.73 23.72
CA LYS A 390 -5.97 -60.13 22.42
C LYS A 390 -6.82 -59.79 21.20
N ARG A 391 -8.15 -59.86 21.31
CA ARG A 391 -9.06 -59.51 20.20
C ARG A 391 -9.08 -58.01 19.89
N ARG A 392 -8.65 -57.18 20.84
CA ARG A 392 -8.82 -55.73 20.83
C ARG A 392 -7.53 -54.94 20.59
N LEU A 393 -6.37 -55.60 20.50
CA LEU A 393 -5.05 -54.98 20.34
C LEU A 393 -4.42 -55.27 18.98
N LYS A 394 -4.14 -54.25 18.15
CA LYS A 394 -3.66 -54.46 16.76
C LYS A 394 -2.80 -53.27 16.26
N PRO A 395 -1.64 -53.42 15.56
CA PRO A 395 -0.70 -52.40 15.01
C PRO A 395 -0.49 -52.35 13.44
N GLU A 396 0.27 -51.36 12.89
CA GLU A 396 0.02 -50.66 11.58
C GLU A 396 1.19 -50.45 10.55
N LEU A 397 1.23 -49.52 9.50
CA LEU A 397 2.05 -49.28 8.21
C LEU A 397 2.24 -47.79 7.62
N ARG A 398 2.80 -47.53 6.37
CA ARG A 398 2.71 -46.29 5.47
C ARG A 398 3.07 -46.28 3.91
N GLU A 399 2.56 -45.33 3.07
CA GLU A 399 2.66 -45.22 1.56
C GLU A 399 3.40 -43.94 0.97
N SER A 400 3.59 -43.88 -0.38
CA SER A 400 4.20 -42.91 -1.42
C SER A 400 3.48 -41.63 -2.05
N VAL A 401 4.02 -40.42 -1.97
CA VAL A 401 3.77 -39.38 -3.02
C VAL A 401 5.11 -39.00 -3.62
N ALA A 402 5.71 -40.01 -4.25
CA ALA A 402 7.14 -40.16 -4.37
C ALA A 402 7.78 -39.33 -5.50
N ASP A 403 7.25 -39.28 -6.72
CA ASP A 403 8.19 -39.34 -7.85
C ASP A 403 9.14 -38.15 -8.08
N PHE A 404 8.75 -36.91 -7.81
CA PHE A 404 9.65 -35.76 -8.03
C PHE A 404 10.59 -35.47 -6.84
N VAL A 405 10.06 -35.61 -5.63
CA VAL A 405 10.86 -35.51 -4.41
C VAL A 405 11.76 -36.73 -4.27
N ALA A 406 11.23 -37.91 -4.59
CA ALA A 406 11.98 -39.15 -4.57
C ALA A 406 13.14 -39.07 -5.55
N PHE A 407 13.03 -38.37 -6.69
CA PHE A 407 14.21 -38.12 -7.52
C PHE A 407 15.32 -37.40 -6.74
N THR A 408 15.04 -36.24 -6.13
CA THR A 408 16.05 -35.49 -5.34
C THR A 408 16.59 -36.28 -4.14
N TYR A 409 15.72 -36.99 -3.42
CA TYR A 409 16.11 -37.82 -2.27
C TYR A 409 16.79 -39.12 -2.68
N ARG A 410 16.50 -39.68 -3.85
CA ARG A 410 17.20 -40.83 -4.44
C ARG A 410 18.62 -40.43 -4.81
N SER A 411 18.80 -39.27 -5.45
CA SER A 411 20.13 -38.72 -5.74
C SER A 411 20.92 -38.46 -4.47
N VAL A 412 20.31 -37.85 -3.43
CA VAL A 412 20.98 -37.63 -2.15
C VAL A 412 21.29 -38.95 -1.43
N ASN A 413 20.42 -39.96 -1.51
CA ASN A 413 20.68 -41.27 -0.92
C ASN A 413 21.80 -42.03 -1.66
N GLU A 414 21.89 -41.90 -2.98
CA GLU A 414 23.01 -42.44 -3.77
C GLU A 414 24.32 -41.72 -3.43
N LEU A 415 24.29 -40.39 -3.31
CA LEU A 415 25.41 -39.57 -2.85
C LEU A 415 25.82 -39.90 -1.41
N SER A 416 24.86 -40.14 -0.52
CA SER A 416 25.12 -40.54 0.87
C SER A 416 25.82 -41.90 0.93
N LYS A 417 25.38 -42.88 0.12
CA LYS A 417 26.08 -44.17 -0.01
C LYS A 417 27.51 -43.99 -0.53
N ALA A 418 27.73 -43.11 -1.51
CA ALA A 418 29.06 -42.79 -2.02
C ALA A 418 29.92 -42.07 -0.97
N TYR A 419 29.32 -41.18 -0.17
CA TYR A 419 29.97 -40.44 0.90
C TYR A 419 30.37 -41.36 2.06
N LEU A 420 29.49 -42.28 2.47
CA LEU A 420 29.79 -43.31 3.47
C LEU A 420 30.97 -44.20 3.02
N ARG A 421 31.02 -44.57 1.75
CA ARG A 421 32.14 -45.38 1.20
C ARG A 421 33.47 -44.63 1.22
N LYS A 422 33.47 -43.31 0.99
CA LYS A 422 34.70 -42.49 0.93
C LYS A 422 35.15 -41.99 2.30
N GLU A 423 34.26 -41.35 3.04
CA GLU A 423 34.56 -40.62 4.28
C GLU A 423 34.25 -41.42 5.55
N ARG A 424 33.60 -42.60 5.41
CA ARG A 424 33.08 -43.41 6.55
C ARG A 424 32.17 -42.65 7.51
N ARG A 425 31.60 -41.53 7.07
CA ARG A 425 30.62 -40.73 7.82
C ARG A 425 29.22 -41.01 7.27
N CYS A 426 28.29 -41.38 8.16
CA CYS A 426 26.90 -41.64 7.78
C CYS A 426 26.11 -40.33 7.68
N VAL A 427 25.42 -40.11 6.56
CA VAL A 427 24.50 -38.97 6.35
C VAL A 427 23.16 -39.53 5.90
N GLU A 428 22.22 -39.71 6.83
CA GLU A 428 20.92 -40.27 6.50
C GLU A 428 19.91 -39.18 6.13
N THR A 429 19.11 -39.46 5.10
CA THR A 429 17.94 -38.63 4.79
C THR A 429 16.69 -39.28 5.33
N THR A 430 15.93 -38.53 6.13
CA THR A 430 14.66 -38.98 6.71
C THR A 430 13.50 -38.27 6.02
N PRO A 431 12.32 -38.91 5.84
CA PRO A 431 11.18 -38.16 5.32
C PRO A 431 10.67 -37.07 6.27
N LYS A 432 11.17 -36.99 7.52
CA LYS A 432 11.02 -35.82 8.41
C LYS A 432 11.89 -34.64 7.97
N SER A 433 13.15 -34.89 7.57
CA SER A 433 13.99 -33.88 6.89
C SER A 433 13.33 -33.40 5.60
N PHE A 434 12.65 -34.30 4.89
CA PHE A 434 11.83 -33.97 3.73
C PHE A 434 10.63 -33.08 4.06
N LEU A 435 9.84 -33.42 5.09
CA LEU A 435 8.75 -32.56 5.55
C LEU A 435 9.24 -31.19 6.01
N GLN A 436 10.38 -31.15 6.70
CA GLN A 436 11.02 -29.90 7.10
C GLN A 436 11.50 -29.10 5.89
N HIS A 437 12.02 -29.74 4.86
CA HIS A 437 12.39 -29.12 3.58
C HIS A 437 11.16 -28.50 2.89
N ILE A 438 10.05 -29.24 2.77
CA ILE A 438 8.78 -28.72 2.21
C ILE A 438 8.27 -27.53 3.03
N LYS A 439 8.22 -27.67 4.36
CA LYS A 439 7.74 -26.63 5.27
C LYS A 439 8.57 -25.35 5.13
N THR A 440 9.89 -25.50 5.07
CA THR A 440 10.84 -24.41 4.90
C THR A 440 10.72 -23.77 3.51
N TYR A 441 10.57 -24.59 2.46
CA TYR A 441 10.32 -24.11 1.10
C TYR A 441 9.03 -23.28 1.02
N LYS A 442 7.92 -23.79 1.57
CA LYS A 442 6.63 -23.07 1.62
C LYS A 442 6.76 -21.73 2.33
N MET A 443 7.40 -21.72 3.51
CA MET A 443 7.63 -20.50 4.29
C MET A 443 8.47 -19.48 3.52
N LEU A 444 9.54 -19.92 2.85
CA LEU A 444 10.42 -19.04 2.09
C LEU A 444 9.79 -18.52 0.81
N MET A 445 9.05 -19.37 0.10
CA MET A 445 8.29 -18.96 -1.08
C MET A 445 7.26 -17.91 -0.71
N GLN A 446 6.54 -18.09 0.40
CA GLN A 446 5.64 -17.07 0.94
C GLN A 446 6.40 -15.78 1.25
N LYS A 447 7.50 -15.85 2.01
CA LYS A 447 8.32 -14.68 2.39
C LYS A 447 8.90 -13.94 1.17
N ARG A 448 9.32 -14.67 0.13
CA ARG A 448 9.87 -14.09 -1.09
C ARG A 448 8.77 -13.49 -1.97
N HIS A 449 7.61 -14.14 -2.07
CA HIS A 449 6.45 -13.59 -2.77
C HIS A 449 5.94 -12.33 -2.11
N THR A 450 5.83 -12.29 -0.78
CA THR A 450 5.42 -11.08 -0.06
C THR A 450 6.45 -9.97 -0.27
N PHE A 451 7.75 -10.25 -0.10
CA PHE A 451 8.80 -9.27 -0.37
C PHE A 451 8.78 -8.71 -1.79
N LEU A 452 8.54 -9.56 -2.80
CA LEU A 452 8.44 -9.11 -4.19
C LEU A 452 7.16 -8.29 -4.41
N ARG A 453 6.03 -8.73 -3.87
CA ARG A 453 4.75 -8.01 -3.94
C ARG A 453 4.83 -6.63 -3.30
N ASP A 454 5.46 -6.52 -2.13
CA ASP A 454 5.63 -5.25 -1.42
C ASP A 454 6.52 -4.29 -2.22
N ASN A 455 7.57 -4.82 -2.86
CA ASN A 455 8.42 -4.02 -3.74
C ASN A 455 7.70 -3.56 -5.01
N ILE A 456 6.90 -4.44 -5.62
CA ILE A 456 6.05 -4.10 -6.77
C ILE A 456 5.09 -2.98 -6.37
N GLY A 457 4.34 -3.14 -5.27
CA GLY A 457 3.39 -2.11 -4.80
C GLY A 457 4.08 -0.77 -4.46
N ARG A 458 5.29 -0.80 -3.88
CA ARG A 458 6.10 0.40 -3.63
C ARG A 458 6.48 1.12 -4.93
N LEU A 459 6.79 0.37 -5.99
CA LEU A 459 7.23 0.93 -7.27
C LEU A 459 6.07 1.38 -8.13
N GLU A 460 4.93 0.68 -8.10
CA GLU A 460 3.66 1.15 -8.67
C GLU A 460 3.26 2.49 -8.06
N ALA A 461 3.31 2.62 -6.73
CA ALA A 461 3.04 3.90 -6.06
C ALA A 461 4.04 5.01 -6.46
N GLY A 462 5.31 4.66 -6.65
CA GLY A 462 6.34 5.59 -7.14
C GLY A 462 6.11 6.03 -8.59
N LEU A 463 5.73 5.09 -9.46
CA LEU A 463 5.41 5.34 -10.86
C LEU A 463 4.15 6.20 -10.98
N GLN A 464 3.12 5.91 -10.20
CA GLN A 464 1.88 6.70 -10.18
C GLN A 464 2.17 8.15 -9.81
N ARG A 465 2.97 8.40 -8.76
CA ARG A 465 3.40 9.76 -8.40
C ARG A 465 4.16 10.45 -9.53
N LEU A 466 5.04 9.74 -10.24
CA LEU A 466 5.75 10.31 -11.39
C LEU A 466 4.79 10.69 -12.52
N VAL A 467 3.83 9.82 -12.85
CA VAL A 467 2.79 10.09 -13.85
C VAL A 467 1.96 11.31 -13.45
N ASP A 468 1.52 11.40 -12.19
CA ASP A 468 0.72 12.51 -11.69
C ASP A 468 1.51 13.83 -11.71
N THR A 469 2.79 13.81 -11.31
CA THR A 469 3.66 14.99 -11.41
C THR A 469 3.93 15.41 -12.85
N SER A 470 4.05 14.46 -13.78
CA SER A 470 4.18 14.77 -15.22
C SER A 470 2.95 15.51 -15.73
N LYS A 471 1.75 15.00 -15.41
CA LYS A 471 0.48 15.67 -15.80
C LYS A 471 0.38 17.09 -15.25
N GLN A 472 0.71 17.29 -13.97
CA GLN A 472 0.70 18.63 -13.36
C GLN A 472 1.69 19.59 -14.03
N VAL A 473 2.84 19.07 -14.42
CA VAL A 473 3.88 19.84 -15.11
C VAL A 473 3.47 20.22 -16.53
N ASP A 474 2.75 19.35 -17.23
CA ASP A 474 2.21 19.65 -18.56
C ASP A 474 1.13 20.75 -18.49
N ILE A 475 0.24 20.70 -17.50
CA ILE A 475 -0.74 21.78 -17.24
C ILE A 475 -0.04 23.13 -16.94
N LEU A 476 1.03 23.11 -16.14
CA LEU A 476 1.79 24.33 -15.83
C LEU A 476 2.47 24.93 -17.07
N LYS A 477 2.87 24.11 -18.04
CA LYS A 477 3.43 24.60 -19.32
C LYS A 477 2.38 25.31 -20.16
N GLU A 478 1.16 24.77 -20.21
CA GLU A 478 0.05 25.39 -20.93
C GLU A 478 -0.27 26.77 -20.33
N HIS A 479 -0.45 26.85 -19.00
CA HIS A 479 -0.67 28.11 -18.31
C HIS A 479 0.46 29.14 -18.52
N LEU A 480 1.72 28.68 -18.61
CA LEU A 480 2.86 29.57 -18.83
C LEU A 480 2.86 30.12 -20.26
N ALA A 481 2.45 29.32 -21.25
CA ALA A 481 2.29 29.76 -22.63
C ALA A 481 1.16 30.80 -22.76
N GLU A 482 0.03 30.60 -22.10
CA GLU A 482 -1.07 31.59 -22.07
C GLU A 482 -0.63 32.92 -21.45
N GLN A 483 0.07 32.87 -20.31
CA GLN A 483 0.60 34.07 -19.64
C GLN A 483 1.68 34.78 -20.46
N GLU A 484 2.47 34.06 -21.25
CA GLU A 484 3.47 34.64 -22.17
C GLU A 484 2.80 35.57 -23.19
N VAL A 485 1.72 35.09 -23.81
CA VAL A 485 0.95 35.84 -24.82
C VAL A 485 0.28 37.07 -24.21
N GLU A 486 -0.36 36.92 -23.05
CA GLU A 486 -1.03 38.05 -22.37
C GLU A 486 -0.03 39.15 -21.97
N LEU A 487 1.18 38.77 -21.56
CA LEU A 487 2.22 39.73 -21.17
C LEU A 487 2.79 40.47 -22.38
N GLN A 488 2.95 39.79 -23.52
CA GLN A 488 3.38 40.43 -24.78
C GLN A 488 2.36 41.46 -25.27
N GLN A 489 1.07 41.14 -25.21
CA GLN A 489 0.00 42.08 -25.54
C GLN A 489 0.05 43.32 -24.63
N ARG A 490 0.13 43.10 -23.31
CA ARG A 490 0.19 44.20 -22.33
C ARG A 490 1.45 45.05 -22.41
N SER A 491 2.60 44.47 -22.77
CA SER A 491 3.82 45.27 -23.01
C SER A 491 3.65 46.15 -24.25
N GLY A 492 3.04 45.63 -25.31
CA GLY A 492 2.71 46.42 -26.50
C GLY A 492 1.78 47.60 -26.20
N ASP A 493 0.74 47.37 -25.38
CA ASP A 493 -0.17 48.44 -24.94
C ASP A 493 0.55 49.53 -24.12
N ILE A 494 1.50 49.13 -23.26
CA ILE A 494 2.30 50.07 -22.45
C ILE A 494 3.22 50.88 -23.35
N ASP A 495 3.91 50.25 -24.29
CA ASP A 495 4.85 50.92 -25.19
C ASP A 495 4.14 51.95 -26.08
N ALA A 496 2.95 51.62 -26.61
CA ALA A 496 2.11 52.55 -27.39
C ALA A 496 1.64 53.77 -26.56
N LEU A 497 1.22 53.54 -25.31
CA LEU A 497 0.85 54.62 -24.40
C LEU A 497 2.07 55.49 -24.02
N LEU A 498 3.25 54.89 -23.87
CA LEU A 498 4.48 55.62 -23.52
C LEU A 498 4.91 56.55 -24.65
N GLU A 499 4.81 56.10 -25.90
CA GLU A 499 5.09 56.92 -27.09
C GLU A 499 4.17 58.15 -27.15
N THR A 500 2.88 57.95 -26.84
CA THR A 500 1.89 59.04 -26.78
C THR A 500 2.25 60.05 -25.68
N VAL A 501 2.63 59.57 -24.49
CA VAL A 501 3.03 60.45 -23.37
C VAL A 501 4.32 61.21 -23.68
N VAL A 502 5.29 60.60 -24.37
CA VAL A 502 6.52 61.29 -24.79
C VAL A 502 6.19 62.44 -25.74
N GLN A 503 5.34 62.21 -26.75
CA GLN A 503 4.89 63.26 -27.66
C GLN A 503 4.16 64.40 -26.92
N GLU A 504 3.27 64.08 -25.98
CA GLU A 504 2.55 65.07 -25.17
C GLU A 504 3.51 65.89 -24.29
N THR A 505 4.52 65.27 -23.67
CA THR A 505 5.49 65.99 -22.81
C THR A 505 6.38 66.97 -23.58
N GLU A 506 6.71 66.67 -24.83
CA GLU A 506 7.50 67.57 -25.66
C GLU A 506 6.71 68.83 -26.05
N VAL A 507 5.42 68.68 -26.38
CA VAL A 507 4.51 69.80 -26.67
C VAL A 507 4.32 70.70 -25.45
N VAL A 508 4.14 70.13 -24.24
CA VAL A 508 4.02 70.91 -23.00
C VAL A 508 5.28 71.74 -22.72
N SER A 509 6.47 71.22 -23.01
CA SER A 509 7.73 71.94 -22.75
C SER A 509 7.89 73.18 -23.64
N ARG A 510 7.47 73.11 -24.91
CA ARG A 510 7.54 74.21 -25.88
C ARG A 510 6.56 75.33 -25.55
N GLU A 511 5.33 75.00 -25.15
CA GLU A 511 4.32 76.01 -24.78
C GLU A 511 4.66 76.73 -23.45
N LYS A 512 5.35 76.05 -22.51
CA LYS A 512 5.81 76.68 -21.26
C LYS A 512 6.88 77.75 -21.45
N THR A 513 7.81 77.57 -22.38
CA THR A 513 8.86 78.59 -22.65
C THR A 513 8.26 79.83 -23.31
N VAL A 514 7.24 79.66 -24.16
CA VAL A 514 6.50 80.77 -24.78
C VAL A 514 5.70 81.56 -23.74
N ALA A 515 5.07 80.89 -22.78
CA ALA A 515 4.33 81.54 -21.69
C ALA A 515 5.24 82.45 -20.83
N ALA A 516 6.42 81.96 -20.43
CA ALA A 516 7.36 82.71 -19.59
C ALA A 516 7.94 83.96 -20.29
N ALA A 517 8.14 83.90 -21.61
CA ALA A 517 8.64 85.04 -22.38
C ALA A 517 7.62 86.19 -22.51
N GLU A 518 6.33 85.87 -22.59
CA GLU A 518 5.27 86.87 -22.70
C GLU A 518 4.94 87.51 -21.34
N GLU A 519 5.08 86.77 -20.24
CA GLU A 519 4.89 87.27 -18.87
C GLU A 519 5.87 88.37 -18.49
N ALA A 520 7.14 88.22 -18.90
CA ALA A 520 8.17 89.24 -18.70
C ALA A 520 7.84 90.56 -19.43
N LYS A 521 7.16 90.52 -20.58
CA LYS A 521 6.76 91.72 -21.31
C LYS A 521 5.59 92.45 -20.65
N VAL A 522 4.56 91.71 -20.23
CA VAL A 522 3.39 92.27 -19.54
C VAL A 522 3.79 92.99 -18.24
N SER A 523 4.76 92.43 -17.50
CA SER A 523 5.25 93.05 -16.26
C SER A 523 5.97 94.40 -16.48
N ARG A 524 6.66 94.58 -17.61
CA ARG A 524 7.34 95.85 -17.93
C ARG A 524 6.34 96.95 -18.30
N ILE A 525 5.33 96.61 -19.10
CA ILE A 525 4.30 97.55 -19.54
C ILE A 525 3.43 98.02 -18.35
N HIS A 526 3.12 97.12 -17.41
CA HIS A 526 2.37 97.45 -16.18
C HIS A 526 3.06 98.53 -15.32
N ALA A 527 4.39 98.45 -15.18
CA ALA A 527 5.14 99.37 -14.34
C ALA A 527 5.10 100.81 -14.89
N ASP A 528 5.19 100.98 -16.21
CA ASP A 528 5.19 102.29 -16.87
C ASP A 528 3.81 102.98 -16.80
N VAL A 529 2.73 102.20 -16.98
CA VAL A 529 1.34 102.71 -16.88
C VAL A 529 1.02 103.21 -15.46
N SER A 530 1.47 102.50 -14.43
CA SER A 530 1.20 102.86 -13.04
C SER A 530 1.85 104.19 -12.62
N GLN A 531 3.01 104.50 -13.18
CA GLN A 531 3.73 105.74 -12.86
C GLN A 531 3.05 106.96 -13.50
N ARG A 532 2.64 106.85 -14.78
CA ARG A 532 1.92 107.93 -15.49
C ARG A 532 0.57 108.28 -14.88
N GLN A 533 -0.05 107.35 -14.16
CA GLN A 533 -1.34 107.54 -13.49
C GLN A 533 -1.27 108.44 -12.26
N LYS A 534 -0.21 108.31 -11.45
CA LYS A 534 -0.02 109.16 -10.28
C LYS A 534 0.17 110.62 -10.68
N ASP A 535 0.94 110.88 -11.74
CA ASP A 535 1.25 112.24 -12.18
C ASP A 535 0.03 113.00 -12.74
N CYS A 536 -0.99 112.31 -13.26
CA CYS A 536 -2.22 112.94 -13.76
C CYS A 536 -3.20 113.32 -12.64
N GLU A 537 -3.24 112.56 -11.54
CA GLU A 537 -4.19 112.77 -10.45
C GLU A 537 -3.79 113.97 -9.57
N GLU A 538 -2.49 114.19 -9.35
CA GLU A 538 -1.98 115.29 -8.52
C GLU A 538 -2.22 116.69 -9.12
N ASP A 539 -2.18 116.83 -10.45
CA ASP A 539 -2.39 118.12 -11.11
C ASP A 539 -3.87 118.48 -11.28
N LEU A 540 -4.77 117.49 -11.32
CA LEU A 540 -6.21 117.72 -11.45
C LEU A 540 -6.83 118.30 -10.17
N ALA A 541 -6.33 117.88 -9.00
CA ALA A 541 -6.76 118.38 -7.70
C ALA A 541 -6.43 119.87 -7.47
N ARG A 542 -5.49 120.46 -8.23
CA ARG A 542 -5.07 121.85 -8.08
C ARG A 542 -6.05 122.84 -8.73
N ALA A 543 -6.90 122.40 -9.66
CA ALA A 543 -7.81 123.25 -10.45
C ALA A 543 -9.19 123.46 -9.81
N GLU A 544 -9.64 122.54 -8.96
CA GLU A 544 -10.98 122.53 -8.34
C GLU A 544 -11.31 123.78 -7.47
N PRO A 545 -10.41 124.32 -6.63
CA PRO A 545 -10.77 125.43 -5.74
C PRO A 545 -11.04 126.75 -6.46
N ALA A 546 -10.46 126.95 -7.67
CA ALA A 546 -10.69 128.15 -8.47
C ALA A 546 -12.09 128.18 -9.10
N LEU A 547 -12.67 127.01 -9.39
CA LEU A 547 -14.00 126.86 -9.97
C LEU A 547 -15.10 127.15 -8.94
N GLU A 548 -15.00 126.53 -7.76
CA GLU A 548 -15.98 126.70 -6.68
C GLU A 548 -16.14 128.17 -6.30
N ALA A 549 -15.02 128.90 -6.17
CA ALA A 549 -15.00 130.32 -5.87
C ALA A 549 -15.65 131.20 -6.96
N ALA A 550 -15.69 130.76 -8.22
CA ALA A 550 -16.39 131.46 -9.30
C ALA A 550 -17.91 131.24 -9.22
N GLN A 551 -18.35 130.04 -8.82
CA GLN A 551 -19.77 129.70 -8.66
C GLN A 551 -20.38 130.41 -7.44
N GLU A 552 -19.64 130.51 -6.33
CA GLU A 552 -20.08 131.24 -5.13
C GLU A 552 -20.32 132.72 -5.43
N ALA A 553 -19.48 133.35 -6.27
CA ALA A 553 -19.64 134.75 -6.66
C ALA A 553 -20.97 134.99 -7.40
N LEU A 554 -21.43 134.05 -8.23
CA LEU A 554 -22.72 134.14 -8.93
C LEU A 554 -23.92 134.00 -8.00
N ASN A 555 -23.82 133.14 -6.99
CA ASN A 555 -24.92 132.88 -6.03
C ASN A 555 -25.23 134.10 -5.13
N THR A 556 -24.35 135.11 -5.09
CA THR A 556 -24.62 136.38 -4.39
C THR A 556 -25.49 137.36 -5.18
N LEU A 557 -25.78 137.09 -6.47
CA LEU A 557 -26.56 137.96 -7.35
C LEU A 557 -28.02 137.52 -7.44
N ASN A 558 -28.93 138.33 -6.89
CA ASN A 558 -30.37 138.12 -7.00
C ASN A 558 -31.02 139.12 -7.98
N LYS A 559 -32.16 138.72 -8.58
CA LYS A 559 -32.94 139.52 -9.53
C LYS A 559 -33.27 140.94 -9.02
N SER A 560 -33.51 141.08 -7.72
CA SER A 560 -33.71 142.38 -7.06
C SER A 560 -32.51 143.30 -7.23
N ASN A 561 -31.32 142.80 -6.93
CA ASN A 561 -30.08 143.59 -6.87
C ASN A 561 -29.64 144.03 -8.27
N LEU A 562 -29.87 143.20 -9.30
CA LEU A 562 -29.61 143.53 -10.70
C LEU A 562 -30.66 144.51 -11.27
N THR A 563 -31.91 144.45 -10.79
CA THR A 563 -32.95 145.43 -11.16
C THR A 563 -32.64 146.80 -10.55
N GLU A 564 -32.12 146.84 -9.32
CA GLU A 564 -31.62 148.05 -8.67
C GLU A 564 -30.44 148.65 -9.43
N LEU A 565 -29.44 147.83 -9.78
CA LEU A 565 -28.28 148.24 -10.59
C LEU A 565 -28.72 148.87 -11.92
N ARG A 566 -29.76 148.33 -12.56
CA ARG A 566 -30.32 148.87 -13.81
C ARG A 566 -30.99 150.23 -13.62
N SER A 567 -31.59 150.51 -12.47
CA SER A 567 -32.38 151.74 -12.25
C SER A 567 -31.53 153.02 -12.22
N PHE A 568 -30.20 152.93 -12.05
CA PHE A 568 -29.33 154.11 -12.03
C PHE A 568 -29.46 154.98 -13.28
N GLY A 569 -29.65 156.28 -13.06
CA GLY A 569 -29.67 157.32 -14.09
C GLY A 569 -28.29 157.59 -14.67
N SER A 570 -27.29 157.85 -13.80
CA SER A 570 -25.86 157.91 -14.14
C SER A 570 -25.03 157.14 -13.09
N PRO A 571 -24.44 155.98 -13.43
CA PRO A 571 -23.74 155.16 -12.45
C PRO A 571 -22.30 155.67 -12.17
N PRO A 572 -21.71 155.32 -11.02
CA PRO A 572 -20.30 155.55 -10.72
C PRO A 572 -19.37 154.85 -11.71
N VAL A 573 -18.17 155.42 -11.94
CA VAL A 573 -17.19 154.92 -12.92
C VAL A 573 -16.79 153.46 -12.67
N ALA A 574 -16.62 153.05 -11.40
CA ALA A 574 -16.29 151.67 -11.03
C ALA A 574 -17.36 150.66 -11.48
N VAL A 575 -18.65 150.99 -11.31
CA VAL A 575 -19.76 150.13 -11.75
C VAL A 575 -19.80 150.03 -13.27
N ARG A 576 -19.57 151.14 -13.97
CA ARG A 576 -19.48 151.15 -15.44
C ARG A 576 -18.38 150.21 -15.95
N ASN A 577 -17.20 150.27 -15.35
CA ASN A 577 -16.06 149.43 -15.75
C ASN A 577 -16.34 147.93 -15.50
N VAL A 578 -16.96 147.57 -14.37
CA VAL A 578 -17.36 146.17 -14.10
C VAL A 578 -18.37 145.66 -15.11
N THR A 579 -19.42 146.44 -15.40
CA THR A 579 -20.40 146.03 -16.41
C THR A 579 -19.79 145.93 -17.82
N ALA A 580 -18.83 146.80 -18.15
CA ALA A 580 -18.10 146.70 -19.41
C ALA A 580 -17.25 145.43 -19.49
N ALA A 581 -16.53 145.06 -18.43
CA ALA A 581 -15.72 143.84 -18.39
C ALA A 581 -16.55 142.56 -18.53
N VAL A 582 -17.72 142.50 -17.88
CA VAL A 582 -18.66 141.38 -18.04
C VAL A 582 -19.21 141.30 -19.47
N MET A 583 -19.52 142.45 -20.09
CA MET A 583 -19.94 142.47 -21.51
C MET A 583 -18.86 142.04 -22.48
N VAL A 584 -17.58 142.29 -22.17
CA VAL A 584 -16.45 141.81 -22.98
C VAL A 584 -16.31 140.29 -22.87
N LEU A 585 -16.51 139.70 -21.68
CA LEU A 585 -16.47 138.24 -21.52
C LEU A 585 -17.67 137.53 -22.17
N LEU A 586 -18.87 138.13 -22.11
CA LEU A 586 -20.07 137.60 -22.76
C LEU A 586 -20.14 137.88 -24.28
N ALA A 587 -19.10 138.46 -24.87
CA ALA A 587 -19.06 138.71 -26.31
C ALA A 587 -18.89 137.40 -27.08
N THR A 588 -19.89 137.04 -27.90
CA THR A 588 -19.85 135.87 -28.79
C THR A 588 -18.74 136.02 -29.83
N ASP A 589 -17.89 135.00 -29.96
CA ASP A 589 -16.79 134.88 -30.95
C ASP A 589 -15.79 136.05 -30.98
N GLY A 590 -15.43 136.61 -29.83
CA GLY A 590 -14.28 137.53 -29.70
C GLY A 590 -14.43 138.88 -30.41
N LYS A 591 -15.64 139.23 -30.89
CA LYS A 591 -15.96 140.56 -31.46
C LYS A 591 -16.40 141.52 -30.36
N ILE A 592 -15.46 142.31 -29.84
CA ILE A 592 -15.70 143.28 -28.77
C ILE A 592 -16.68 144.39 -29.25
N PRO A 593 -17.84 144.60 -28.59
CA PRO A 593 -18.81 145.62 -28.98
C PRO A 593 -18.21 147.05 -28.94
N LYS A 594 -18.39 147.84 -30.01
CA LYS A 594 -17.81 149.20 -30.15
C LYS A 594 -18.35 150.22 -29.13
N ASP A 595 -19.60 150.05 -28.67
CA ASP A 595 -20.21 150.93 -27.67
C ASP A 595 -20.26 150.24 -26.30
N LEU A 596 -19.24 150.48 -25.46
CA LEU A 596 -19.15 150.01 -24.07
C LEU A 596 -19.78 151.00 -23.07
N SER A 597 -20.68 151.86 -23.55
CA SER A 597 -21.34 152.86 -22.72
C SER A 597 -22.37 152.23 -21.79
N TRP A 598 -22.66 152.87 -20.66
CA TRP A 598 -23.69 152.41 -19.71
C TRP A 598 -25.06 152.17 -20.37
N ARG A 599 -25.37 152.91 -21.44
CA ARG A 599 -26.61 152.75 -22.20
C ARG A 599 -26.68 151.36 -22.87
N ALA A 600 -25.57 150.86 -23.41
CA ALA A 600 -25.49 149.52 -23.99
C ALA A 600 -25.57 148.43 -22.91
N ALA A 601 -24.89 148.62 -21.78
CA ALA A 601 -24.96 147.72 -20.62
C ALA A 601 -26.38 147.60 -20.04
N LYS A 602 -27.11 148.73 -19.97
CA LYS A 602 -28.50 148.76 -19.51
C LYS A 602 -29.46 148.04 -20.47
N LEU A 603 -29.14 147.98 -21.76
CA LEU A 603 -29.90 147.25 -22.77
C LEU A 603 -29.65 145.73 -22.64
N THR A 604 -28.41 145.30 -22.42
CA THR A 604 -28.07 143.89 -22.18
C THR A 604 -28.69 143.38 -20.88
N MET A 605 -28.74 144.22 -19.84
CA MET A 605 -29.45 143.93 -18.58
C MET A 605 -30.97 144.16 -18.65
N SER A 606 -31.56 144.42 -19.83
CA SER A 606 -33.00 144.72 -19.93
C SER A 606 -33.89 143.53 -19.59
N LYS A 607 -33.43 142.31 -19.85
CA LYS A 607 -34.01 141.03 -19.41
C LYS A 607 -33.09 140.40 -18.36
N VAL A 608 -33.37 140.67 -17.09
CA VAL A 608 -32.48 140.30 -15.97
C VAL A 608 -32.30 138.78 -15.84
N ASP A 609 -33.35 137.98 -16.08
CA ASP A 609 -33.29 136.52 -15.95
C ASP A 609 -32.32 135.88 -16.97
N ASN A 610 -32.46 136.21 -18.26
CA ASN A 610 -31.58 135.69 -19.32
C ASN A 610 -30.11 136.10 -19.13
N PHE A 611 -29.86 137.28 -18.55
CA PHE A 611 -28.50 137.74 -18.28
C PHE A 611 -27.84 136.91 -17.19
N LEU A 612 -28.58 136.53 -16.14
CA LEU A 612 -28.08 135.66 -15.08
C LEU A 612 -27.80 134.24 -15.59
N ASP A 613 -28.69 133.67 -16.41
CA ASP A 613 -28.50 132.36 -17.04
C ASP A 613 -27.27 132.34 -17.98
N SER A 614 -26.99 133.44 -18.66
CA SER A 614 -25.81 133.56 -19.53
C SER A 614 -24.49 133.57 -18.74
N LEU A 615 -24.51 134.02 -17.48
CA LEU A 615 -23.36 134.01 -16.59
C LEU A 615 -23.16 132.63 -15.93
N ILE A 616 -24.25 131.95 -15.57
CA ILE A 616 -24.21 130.60 -14.98
C ILE A 616 -23.73 129.57 -16.01
N ASN A 617 -24.24 129.65 -17.24
CA ASN A 617 -23.92 128.70 -18.31
C ASN A 617 -22.73 129.15 -19.18
N PHE A 618 -21.86 130.01 -18.65
CA PHE A 618 -20.70 130.49 -19.40
C PHE A 618 -19.69 129.35 -19.62
N ASP A 619 -19.25 129.19 -20.86
CA ASP A 619 -18.26 128.17 -21.23
C ASP A 619 -16.86 128.57 -20.72
N LYS A 620 -16.55 128.07 -19.53
CA LYS A 620 -15.31 128.32 -18.78
C LYS A 620 -14.08 127.62 -19.38
N ASP A 621 -14.28 126.63 -20.24
CA ASP A 621 -13.21 125.80 -20.81
C ASP A 621 -12.71 126.35 -22.16
N ASN A 622 -13.42 127.32 -22.76
CA ASN A 622 -13.12 127.84 -24.10
C ASN A 622 -13.24 129.38 -24.20
N ILE A 623 -12.32 130.11 -23.56
CA ILE A 623 -12.28 131.57 -23.57
C ILE A 623 -11.36 132.08 -24.70
N HIS A 624 -11.90 132.87 -25.63
CA HIS A 624 -11.14 133.40 -26.76
C HIS A 624 -10.09 134.46 -26.34
N GLU A 625 -8.87 134.37 -26.87
CA GLU A 625 -7.70 135.15 -26.43
C GLU A 625 -7.87 136.69 -26.53
N ASN A 626 -8.62 137.16 -27.54
CA ASN A 626 -8.96 138.58 -27.69
C ASN A 626 -9.78 139.13 -26.51
N SER A 627 -10.72 138.34 -25.97
CA SER A 627 -11.56 138.73 -24.83
C SER A 627 -10.74 138.77 -23.53
N LEU A 628 -9.81 137.84 -23.36
CA LEU A 628 -8.83 137.81 -22.26
C LEU A 628 -7.99 139.10 -22.20
N ARG A 629 -7.38 139.51 -23.33
CA ARG A 629 -6.53 140.71 -23.40
C ARG A 629 -7.31 141.99 -23.10
N ALA A 630 -8.55 142.08 -23.57
CA ALA A 630 -9.40 143.25 -23.35
C ALA A 630 -9.84 143.38 -21.88
N VAL A 631 -10.21 142.27 -21.22
CA VAL A 631 -10.60 142.25 -19.80
C VAL A 631 -9.41 142.51 -18.87
N GLN A 632 -8.21 142.05 -19.24
CA GLN A 632 -6.96 142.34 -18.51
C GLN A 632 -6.66 143.83 -18.36
N THR A 633 -7.11 144.67 -19.29
CA THR A 633 -6.94 146.13 -19.19
C THR A 633 -7.75 146.71 -18.02
N TYR A 634 -8.94 146.16 -17.77
CA TYR A 634 -9.78 146.59 -16.65
C TYR A 634 -9.27 146.05 -15.30
N LEU A 635 -8.75 144.81 -15.28
CA LEU A 635 -8.17 144.18 -14.08
C LEU A 635 -6.93 144.89 -13.52
N LYS A 636 -6.19 145.66 -14.36
CA LYS A 636 -5.05 146.47 -13.90
C LYS A 636 -5.47 147.72 -13.11
N SER A 637 -6.74 148.13 -13.19
CA SER A 637 -7.22 149.34 -12.52
C SER A 637 -7.47 149.06 -11.03
N PRO A 638 -6.92 149.85 -10.08
CA PRO A 638 -7.03 149.57 -8.64
C PRO A 638 -8.47 149.67 -8.10
N GLU A 639 -9.37 150.35 -8.82
CA GLU A 639 -10.81 150.40 -8.50
C GLU A 639 -11.58 149.12 -8.87
N PHE A 640 -10.98 148.20 -9.65
CA PHE A 640 -11.61 146.95 -10.11
C PHE A 640 -11.30 145.79 -9.16
N LYS A 641 -11.75 145.92 -7.92
CA LYS A 641 -11.67 144.86 -6.90
C LYS A 641 -13.03 144.68 -6.22
N PRO A 642 -13.46 143.45 -5.91
CA PRO A 642 -14.78 143.19 -5.32
C PRO A 642 -15.01 144.01 -4.03
N GLU A 643 -13.99 144.15 -3.19
CA GLU A 643 -14.04 144.89 -1.91
C GLU A 643 -14.34 146.38 -2.07
N VAL A 644 -13.77 147.02 -3.10
CA VAL A 644 -13.94 148.46 -3.36
C VAL A 644 -15.31 148.72 -4.02
N VAL A 645 -15.75 147.81 -4.87
CA VAL A 645 -17.00 147.93 -5.62
C VAL A 645 -18.23 147.66 -4.73
N ILE A 646 -18.11 146.86 -3.67
CA ILE A 646 -19.21 146.51 -2.76
C ILE A 646 -19.83 147.76 -2.11
N GLY A 647 -19.00 148.75 -1.74
CA GLY A 647 -19.45 150.00 -1.13
C GLY A 647 -20.22 150.91 -2.09
N LYS A 648 -20.23 150.61 -3.39
CA LYS A 648 -20.97 151.34 -4.43
C LYS A 648 -22.18 150.55 -4.95
N SER A 649 -22.03 149.24 -5.12
CA SER A 649 -23.12 148.33 -5.41
C SER A 649 -22.71 146.88 -5.14
N GLN A 650 -23.53 146.18 -4.34
CA GLN A 650 -23.32 144.77 -4.03
C GLN A 650 -23.39 143.89 -5.29
N ALA A 651 -24.28 144.20 -6.24
CA ALA A 651 -24.40 143.47 -7.49
C ALA A 651 -23.17 143.66 -8.41
N ALA A 652 -22.59 144.86 -8.44
CA ALA A 652 -21.36 145.08 -9.20
C ALA A 652 -20.16 144.35 -8.57
N ALA A 653 -20.10 144.19 -7.25
CA ALA A 653 -19.02 143.44 -6.61
C ALA A 653 -19.07 141.94 -6.93
N GLY A 654 -20.26 141.32 -6.89
CA GLY A 654 -20.45 139.91 -7.27
C GLY A 654 -20.04 139.65 -8.72
N LEU A 655 -20.42 140.53 -9.64
CA LEU A 655 -19.98 140.48 -11.04
C LEU A 655 -18.46 140.63 -11.19
N CYS A 656 -17.82 141.51 -10.41
CA CYS A 656 -16.36 141.70 -10.44
C CYS A 656 -15.60 140.44 -9.96
N SER A 657 -16.07 139.80 -8.90
CA SER A 657 -15.46 138.57 -8.35
C SER A 657 -15.58 137.39 -9.32
N TRP A 658 -16.73 137.26 -9.99
CA TRP A 658 -16.94 136.24 -11.00
C TRP A 658 -15.93 136.35 -12.17
N VAL A 659 -15.75 137.57 -12.70
CA VAL A 659 -14.78 137.82 -13.80
C VAL A 659 -13.36 137.41 -13.42
N ILE A 660 -12.92 137.64 -12.19
CA ILE A 660 -11.55 137.31 -11.75
C ILE A 660 -11.34 135.79 -11.63
N ASN A 661 -12.30 135.07 -11.04
CA ASN A 661 -12.14 133.65 -10.73
C ASN A 661 -12.27 132.76 -11.98
N VAL A 662 -13.13 133.13 -12.94
CA VAL A 662 -13.25 132.40 -14.22
C VAL A 662 -11.93 132.44 -15.01
N LEU A 663 -11.20 133.55 -15.00
CA LEU A 663 -9.91 133.65 -15.70
C LEU A 663 -8.81 132.81 -15.06
N LYS A 664 -8.79 132.68 -13.72
CA LYS A 664 -7.82 131.82 -13.01
C LYS A 664 -8.00 130.33 -13.32
N TYR A 665 -9.25 129.89 -13.48
CA TYR A 665 -9.54 128.49 -13.82
C TYR A 665 -9.04 128.12 -15.23
N TYR A 666 -9.24 129.00 -16.22
CA TYR A 666 -8.82 128.75 -17.60
C TYR A 666 -7.30 128.59 -17.75
N GLU A 667 -6.49 129.33 -16.96
CA GLU A 667 -5.03 129.17 -16.95
C GLU A 667 -4.58 127.77 -16.50
N VAL A 668 -5.26 127.17 -15.52
CA VAL A 668 -4.91 125.83 -15.00
C VAL A 668 -5.39 124.71 -15.93
N PHE A 669 -6.50 124.92 -16.64
CA PHE A 669 -7.07 123.93 -17.57
C PHE A 669 -6.13 123.58 -18.74
N CYS A 670 -5.41 124.56 -19.30
CA CYS A 670 -4.50 124.36 -20.43
C CYS A 670 -3.34 123.37 -20.13
N ASP A 671 -2.94 123.22 -18.87
CA ASP A 671 -1.82 122.36 -18.48
C ASP A 671 -2.22 120.87 -18.31
N VAL A 672 -3.49 120.59 -18.02
CA VAL A 672 -3.97 119.24 -17.61
C VAL A 672 -4.43 118.37 -18.78
N GLU A 673 -4.92 118.97 -19.88
CA GLU A 673 -5.47 118.26 -21.03
C GLU A 673 -4.49 117.27 -21.75
N PRO A 674 -3.23 117.62 -22.04
CA PRO A 674 -2.33 116.72 -22.77
C PRO A 674 -1.95 115.46 -21.98
N LYS A 675 -1.87 115.54 -20.65
CA LYS A 675 -1.50 114.41 -19.78
C LYS A 675 -2.59 113.32 -19.75
N ARG A 676 -3.87 113.72 -19.77
CA ARG A 676 -5.02 112.79 -19.79
C ARG A 676 -5.06 111.91 -21.06
N LYS A 677 -4.75 112.48 -22.23
CA LYS A 677 -4.75 111.72 -23.50
C LYS A 677 -3.65 110.66 -23.52
N ALA A 678 -2.43 111.01 -23.06
CA ALA A 678 -1.30 110.08 -23.02
C ALA A 678 -1.53 108.88 -22.07
N LEU A 679 -2.29 109.06 -20.99
CA LEU A 679 -2.61 107.99 -20.04
C LEU A 679 -3.59 106.95 -20.60
N ALA A 680 -4.54 107.39 -21.42
CA ALA A 680 -5.55 106.51 -22.01
C ALA A 680 -4.93 105.53 -23.03
N GLU A 681 -3.96 105.99 -23.83
CA GLU A 681 -3.26 105.15 -24.81
C GLU A 681 -2.43 104.04 -24.15
N ALA A 682 -1.66 104.37 -23.12
CA ALA A 682 -0.82 103.40 -22.42
C ALA A 682 -1.64 102.28 -21.72
N ASN A 683 -2.83 102.61 -21.21
CA ASN A 683 -3.74 101.63 -20.60
C ASN A 683 -4.35 100.66 -21.63
N ALA A 684 -4.57 101.10 -22.87
CA ALA A 684 -5.10 100.24 -23.93
C ALA A 684 -4.08 99.15 -24.34
N GLU A 685 -2.80 99.50 -24.45
CA GLU A 685 -1.73 98.56 -24.79
C GLU A 685 -1.52 97.49 -23.71
N TYR A 686 -1.60 97.87 -22.43
CA TYR A 686 -1.47 96.94 -21.30
C TYR A 686 -2.54 95.84 -21.32
N ASN A 687 -3.79 96.18 -21.64
CA ASN A 687 -4.90 95.22 -21.64
C ASN A 687 -4.79 94.18 -22.77
N VAL A 688 -4.31 94.58 -23.95
CA VAL A 688 -4.08 93.66 -25.08
C VAL A 688 -3.00 92.62 -24.76
N ALA A 689 -1.91 93.05 -24.11
CA ALA A 689 -0.83 92.15 -23.71
C ALA A 689 -1.28 91.14 -22.62
N LYS A 690 -2.11 91.59 -21.68
CA LYS A 690 -2.69 90.75 -20.61
C LYS A 690 -3.61 89.64 -21.16
N GLU A 691 -4.40 89.94 -22.20
CA GLU A 691 -5.34 88.96 -22.78
C GLU A 691 -4.61 87.85 -23.56
N LYS A 692 -3.51 88.17 -24.26
CA LYS A 692 -2.67 87.18 -24.94
C LYS A 692 -2.05 86.18 -23.97
N LEU A 693 -1.56 86.67 -22.83
CA LEU A 693 -0.96 85.83 -21.79
C LEU A 693 -1.96 84.86 -21.18
N ALA A 694 -3.21 85.28 -20.95
CA ALA A 694 -4.27 84.43 -20.43
C ALA A 694 -4.60 83.25 -21.37
N ARG A 695 -4.64 83.46 -22.69
CA ARG A 695 -4.90 82.39 -23.67
C ARG A 695 -3.78 81.35 -23.74
N ILE A 696 -2.52 81.77 -23.55
CA ILE A 696 -1.36 80.86 -23.53
C ILE A 696 -1.40 80.02 -22.23
N HIS A 697 -1.71 80.62 -21.09
CA HIS A 697 -1.89 79.89 -19.83
C HIS A 697 -2.99 78.83 -19.89
N GLU A 698 -4.13 79.15 -20.52
CA GLU A 698 -5.24 78.20 -20.67
C GLU A 698 -4.85 76.96 -21.50
N LYS A 699 -4.07 77.15 -22.57
CA LYS A 699 -3.54 76.04 -23.39
C LYS A 699 -2.58 75.16 -22.60
N VAL A 700 -1.68 75.74 -21.81
CA VAL A 700 -0.73 74.99 -20.96
C VAL A 700 -1.45 74.15 -19.90
N THR A 701 -2.55 74.65 -19.33
CA THR A 701 -3.39 73.87 -18.39
C THR A 701 -4.20 72.76 -19.05
N LYS A 702 -4.66 72.93 -20.29
CA LYS A 702 -5.40 71.88 -21.02
C LYS A 702 -4.49 70.74 -21.52
N VAL A 703 -3.23 71.04 -21.84
CA VAL A 703 -2.27 70.07 -22.40
C VAL A 703 -1.40 69.41 -21.31
N SER A 704 -1.51 69.80 -20.04
CA SER A 704 -0.85 69.15 -18.90
C SER A 704 -1.81 68.15 -18.21
N PRO A 705 -1.75 66.83 -18.47
CA PRO A 705 -2.73 65.90 -17.92
C PRO A 705 -2.16 65.13 -16.70
N PRO A 706 -2.71 65.31 -15.49
CA PRO A 706 -2.47 64.38 -14.38
C PRO A 706 -3.17 63.01 -14.56
N MET A 707 -4.06 62.86 -15.56
CA MET A 707 -4.86 61.65 -15.78
C MET A 707 -4.13 60.56 -16.59
N THR A 708 -3.33 60.91 -17.61
CA THR A 708 -2.55 59.95 -18.43
C THR A 708 -1.38 59.33 -17.65
N PHE A 709 -0.83 60.07 -16.68
CA PHE A 709 0.22 59.55 -15.79
C PHE A 709 -0.32 58.52 -14.77
N HIS A 710 -1.58 58.69 -14.32
CA HIS A 710 -2.18 57.76 -13.36
C HIS A 710 -2.63 56.44 -14.04
N SER A 711 -3.13 56.51 -15.28
CA SER A 711 -3.49 55.31 -16.05
C SER A 711 -2.25 54.47 -16.41
N THR A 712 -1.18 55.10 -16.90
CA THR A 712 0.10 54.45 -17.20
C THR A 712 0.72 53.81 -15.94
N LYS A 713 0.73 54.50 -14.80
CA LYS A 713 1.25 53.95 -13.53
C LYS A 713 0.47 52.72 -13.05
N ASN A 714 -0.86 52.70 -13.22
CA ASN A 714 -1.70 51.55 -12.86
C ASN A 714 -1.51 50.36 -13.80
N LEU A 715 -1.34 50.60 -15.11
CA LEU A 715 -1.00 49.56 -16.10
C LEU A 715 0.38 48.95 -15.83
N ILE A 716 1.39 49.77 -15.55
CA ILE A 716 2.75 49.32 -15.17
C ILE A 716 2.70 48.48 -13.88
N LYS A 717 1.92 48.89 -12.88
CA LYS A 717 1.77 48.12 -11.64
C LYS A 717 1.12 46.75 -11.87
N ARG A 718 0.13 46.67 -12.77
CA ARG A 718 -0.53 45.41 -13.15
C ARG A 718 0.39 44.50 -13.98
N SER A 719 1.17 45.07 -14.91
CA SER A 719 2.12 44.29 -15.73
C SER A 719 3.29 43.75 -14.89
N ILE A 720 3.82 44.52 -13.93
CA ILE A 720 4.84 44.04 -12.98
C ILE A 720 4.29 42.87 -12.15
N LYS A 721 3.03 42.95 -11.68
CA LYS A 721 2.40 41.86 -10.92
C LYS A 721 2.23 40.60 -11.77
N ALA A 722 1.79 40.74 -13.03
CA ALA A 722 1.69 39.63 -13.97
C ALA A 722 3.06 39.00 -14.27
N ARG A 723 4.10 39.81 -14.43
CA ARG A 723 5.48 39.36 -14.66
C ARG A 723 6.06 38.60 -13.47
N ALA A 724 5.85 39.09 -12.25
CA ALA A 724 6.25 38.39 -11.03
C ALA A 724 5.57 37.01 -10.90
N GLN A 725 4.29 36.92 -11.28
CA GLN A 725 3.53 35.68 -11.24
C GLN A 725 4.00 34.66 -12.29
N LYS A 726 4.31 35.13 -13.51
CA LYS A 726 4.96 34.32 -14.55
C LYS A 726 6.33 33.81 -14.11
N ASP A 727 7.19 34.66 -13.54
CA ASP A 727 8.52 34.27 -13.08
C ASP A 727 8.46 33.26 -11.91
N LEU A 728 7.43 33.36 -11.07
CA LEU A 728 7.17 32.37 -10.04
C LEU A 728 6.74 31.03 -10.65
N CYS A 729 5.79 31.03 -11.60
CA CYS A 729 5.34 29.84 -12.32
C CYS A 729 6.51 29.16 -13.05
N ASN A 730 7.35 29.94 -13.73
CA ASN A 730 8.53 29.45 -14.44
C ASN A 730 9.54 28.82 -13.49
N ARG A 731 9.83 29.45 -12.35
CA ARG A 731 10.73 28.87 -11.32
C ARG A 731 10.19 27.57 -10.73
N VAL A 732 8.88 27.49 -10.47
CA VAL A 732 8.23 26.26 -9.97
C VAL A 732 8.28 25.16 -11.03
N SER A 733 7.92 25.46 -12.28
CA SER A 733 7.99 24.53 -13.41
C SER A 733 9.41 24.01 -13.61
N HIS A 734 10.43 24.88 -13.62
CA HIS A 734 11.82 24.50 -13.84
C HIS A 734 12.43 23.70 -12.67
N LYS A 735 12.01 23.97 -11.42
CA LYS A 735 12.36 23.14 -10.24
C LYS A 735 11.69 21.77 -10.30
N SER A 736 10.40 21.71 -10.63
CA SER A 736 9.66 20.46 -10.82
C SER A 736 10.25 19.63 -11.95
N TRP A 737 10.54 20.23 -13.11
CA TRP A 737 11.22 19.59 -14.25
C TRP A 737 12.60 19.07 -13.88
N ARG A 738 13.42 19.86 -13.18
CA ARG A 738 14.73 19.39 -12.70
C ARG A 738 14.61 18.21 -11.76
N ASN A 739 13.67 18.25 -10.82
CA ASN A 739 13.42 17.13 -9.90
C ASN A 739 12.93 15.89 -10.65
N VAL A 740 12.04 16.03 -11.63
CA VAL A 740 11.55 14.93 -12.48
C VAL A 740 12.69 14.34 -13.32
N ILE A 741 13.50 15.16 -13.99
CA ILE A 741 14.66 14.70 -14.79
C ILE A 741 15.73 14.04 -13.92
N LEU A 742 16.12 14.65 -12.78
CA LEU A 742 17.10 14.06 -11.87
C LEU A 742 16.62 12.73 -11.31
N ASN A 743 15.34 12.63 -10.95
CA ASN A 743 14.74 11.38 -10.48
C ASN A 743 14.65 10.34 -11.60
N LEU A 744 14.29 10.73 -12.83
CA LEU A 744 14.22 9.82 -14.00
C LEU A 744 15.60 9.32 -14.48
N ARG A 745 16.62 10.19 -14.45
CA ARG A 745 17.98 9.90 -14.96
C ARG A 745 18.76 8.96 -14.03
N ASN A 746 18.49 8.98 -12.73
CA ASN A 746 19.22 8.18 -11.73
C ASN A 746 18.42 6.99 -11.13
N GLY A 747 17.09 6.92 -11.25
CA GLY A 747 16.28 5.92 -10.50
C GLY A 747 15.52 4.85 -11.33
N PRO A 748 14.48 5.19 -12.12
CA PRO A 748 13.52 4.23 -12.66
C PRO A 748 14.00 3.45 -13.89
N ARG A 749 14.67 4.05 -14.88
CA ARG A 749 14.99 3.34 -16.15
C ARG A 749 15.93 2.14 -15.95
N ARG A 750 16.90 2.22 -15.04
CA ARG A 750 17.76 1.08 -14.66
C ARG A 750 17.04 0.08 -13.74
N ARG A 751 16.12 0.53 -12.88
CA ARG A 751 15.36 -0.34 -11.95
C ARG A 751 14.25 -1.12 -12.65
N VAL A 752 13.54 -0.51 -13.60
CA VAL A 752 12.49 -1.16 -14.41
C VAL A 752 13.09 -2.22 -15.35
N VAL A 753 14.27 -1.95 -15.93
CA VAL A 753 15.02 -2.96 -16.72
C VAL A 753 15.59 -4.09 -15.82
N ALA A 754 16.00 -3.78 -14.59
CA ALA A 754 16.35 -4.80 -13.60
C ALA A 754 15.13 -5.62 -13.14
N GLU A 755 13.91 -5.09 -13.29
CA GLU A 755 12.67 -5.75 -12.88
C GLU A 755 12.00 -6.60 -13.97
N PHE A 756 12.13 -6.23 -15.24
CA PHE A 756 11.80 -7.15 -16.33
C PHE A 756 12.66 -8.44 -16.24
N ARG A 757 13.92 -8.30 -15.76
CA ARG A 757 14.79 -9.43 -15.37
C ARG A 757 14.34 -10.17 -14.11
N LEU A 758 13.67 -9.50 -13.15
CA LEU A 758 13.12 -10.15 -11.95
C LEU A 758 11.82 -10.89 -12.24
N ALA A 759 10.98 -10.39 -13.14
CA ALA A 759 9.71 -11.01 -13.55
C ALA A 759 9.95 -12.31 -14.35
N THR A 760 10.87 -12.30 -15.33
CA THR A 760 11.36 -13.54 -15.99
C THR A 760 12.14 -14.43 -15.01
N GLY A 761 12.85 -13.80 -14.06
CA GLY A 761 13.47 -14.45 -12.92
C GLY A 761 12.51 -15.09 -11.92
N VAL A 762 11.18 -14.90 -11.98
CA VAL A 762 10.22 -15.59 -11.08
C VAL A 762 10.11 -17.08 -11.43
N THR A 763 10.20 -17.43 -12.72
CA THR A 763 10.20 -18.82 -13.20
C THR A 763 11.53 -19.49 -12.90
N ALA A 764 12.66 -18.79 -13.11
CA ALA A 764 14.00 -19.26 -12.75
C ALA A 764 14.22 -19.30 -11.22
N CYS A 765 13.66 -18.36 -10.45
CA CYS A 765 13.75 -18.34 -8.98
C CYS A 765 13.06 -19.56 -8.34
N LYS A 766 12.04 -20.14 -8.98
CA LYS A 766 11.44 -21.39 -8.51
C LYS A 766 12.48 -22.51 -8.51
N THR A 767 13.28 -22.64 -9.57
CA THR A 767 14.36 -23.63 -9.70
C THR A 767 15.58 -23.26 -8.85
N ILE A 768 16.01 -21.99 -8.90
CA ILE A 768 17.17 -21.48 -8.16
C ILE A 768 16.93 -21.51 -6.64
N CYS A 769 15.73 -21.24 -6.13
CA CYS A 769 15.44 -21.37 -4.68
C CYS A 769 15.42 -22.83 -4.20
N ILE A 770 15.08 -23.78 -5.07
CA ILE A 770 15.15 -25.22 -4.78
C ILE A 770 16.63 -25.64 -4.69
N GLU A 771 17.45 -25.27 -5.68
CA GLU A 771 18.88 -25.62 -5.74
C GLU A 771 19.72 -24.91 -4.67
N SER A 772 19.54 -23.61 -4.49
CA SER A 772 20.30 -22.78 -3.53
C SER A 772 20.09 -23.19 -2.07
N LYS A 773 19.03 -23.95 -1.76
CA LYS A 773 18.71 -24.35 -0.38
C LYS A 773 18.68 -25.86 -0.12
N LEU A 774 18.79 -26.69 -1.14
CA LEU A 774 19.44 -28.00 -0.97
C LEU A 774 20.80 -27.78 -0.27
N PHE A 775 21.53 -26.74 -0.70
CA PHE A 775 22.82 -26.31 -0.14
C PHE A 775 22.75 -25.83 1.33
N LEU A 776 21.78 -24.97 1.67
CA LEU A 776 21.63 -24.40 3.03
C LEU A 776 21.01 -25.36 4.05
N SER A 777 20.12 -26.27 3.63
CA SER A 777 19.46 -27.19 4.57
C SER A 777 20.31 -28.40 4.95
N GLN A 778 21.34 -28.75 4.17
CA GLN A 778 22.21 -29.90 4.45
C GLN A 778 23.56 -29.57 5.09
N TYR A 779 24.14 -28.38 4.90
CA TYR A 779 25.55 -28.16 5.29
C TYR A 779 25.86 -26.92 6.14
N ALA A 780 24.95 -25.96 6.28
CA ALA A 780 25.28 -24.66 6.89
C ALA A 780 25.59 -24.72 8.41
N LEU A 781 25.09 -25.73 9.15
CA LEU A 781 25.32 -25.83 10.60
C LEU A 781 26.55 -26.68 10.98
N ARG A 782 27.23 -27.32 10.03
CA ARG A 782 28.44 -28.12 10.32
C ARG A 782 29.64 -27.81 9.43
N ALA A 783 29.45 -27.27 8.22
CA ALA A 783 30.53 -26.93 7.30
C ALA A 783 31.19 -25.57 7.58
N ALA A 784 30.61 -24.73 8.45
CA ALA A 784 31.17 -23.42 8.76
C ALA A 784 32.39 -23.46 9.70
N LEU A 785 32.78 -24.63 10.22
CA LEU A 785 33.89 -24.74 11.17
C LEU A 785 35.06 -25.63 10.72
N GLU A 786 34.92 -26.50 9.72
CA GLU A 786 36.01 -27.40 9.31
C GLU A 786 35.89 -27.75 7.81
N MET A 787 36.99 -27.65 7.06
CA MET A 787 37.31 -28.33 5.76
C MET A 787 37.59 -27.39 4.54
N PRO A 788 38.86 -27.28 4.09
CA PRO A 788 39.30 -26.52 2.90
C PRO A 788 39.04 -27.16 1.51
N TRP A 789 38.59 -28.43 1.44
CA TRP A 789 38.56 -29.21 0.19
C TRP A 789 37.26 -29.06 -0.62
N THR A 790 36.29 -28.30 -0.11
CA THR A 790 35.00 -28.01 -0.75
C THR A 790 35.13 -27.12 -2.01
N LEU A 791 36.31 -26.61 -2.35
CA LEU A 791 36.52 -25.82 -3.58
C LEU A 791 36.81 -26.67 -4.83
N HIS A 792 37.40 -27.86 -4.70
CA HIS A 792 37.85 -28.65 -5.86
C HIS A 792 36.77 -29.52 -6.51
N ILE A 793 35.73 -29.91 -5.76
CA ILE A 793 34.62 -30.73 -6.28
C ILE A 793 33.52 -29.86 -6.94
N PHE A 794 33.50 -28.55 -6.65
CA PHE A 794 32.45 -27.64 -7.10
C PHE A 794 32.79 -26.86 -8.38
N TYR A 795 34.06 -26.82 -8.78
CA TYR A 795 34.50 -26.13 -10.01
C TYR A 795 33.84 -26.68 -11.30
N PRO A 796 33.64 -28.01 -11.47
CA PRO A 796 32.96 -28.56 -12.66
C PRO A 796 31.45 -28.27 -12.68
N VAL A 797 30.79 -28.28 -11.53
CA VAL A 797 29.34 -28.01 -11.42
C VAL A 797 29.05 -26.52 -11.60
N LEU A 798 29.88 -25.64 -11.04
CA LEU A 798 29.85 -24.20 -11.32
C LEU A 798 30.22 -23.90 -12.78
N ALA A 799 31.11 -24.66 -13.40
CA ALA A 799 31.44 -24.52 -14.82
C ALA A 799 30.26 -24.92 -15.72
N LEU A 800 29.58 -26.04 -15.42
CA LEU A 800 28.34 -26.49 -16.09
C LEU A 800 27.19 -25.48 -15.90
N HIS A 801 27.09 -24.87 -14.72
CA HIS A 801 26.12 -23.83 -14.43
C HIS A 801 26.46 -22.51 -15.14
N LYS A 802 27.76 -22.20 -15.28
CA LYS A 802 28.23 -21.03 -16.03
C LYS A 802 27.98 -21.21 -17.53
N THR A 803 28.20 -22.41 -18.09
CA THR A 803 27.87 -22.73 -19.49
C THR A 803 26.37 -22.72 -19.74
N PHE A 804 25.55 -23.30 -18.86
CA PHE A 804 24.09 -23.26 -18.99
C PHE A 804 23.53 -21.83 -18.89
N LEU A 805 24.05 -21.03 -17.94
CA LEU A 805 23.69 -19.61 -17.83
C LEU A 805 24.21 -18.77 -19.01
N THR A 806 25.33 -19.15 -19.64
CA THR A 806 25.79 -18.46 -20.85
C THR A 806 24.97 -18.86 -22.06
N GLU A 807 24.62 -20.13 -22.24
CA GLU A 807 23.72 -20.57 -23.33
C GLU A 807 22.33 -19.95 -23.18
N CYS A 808 21.71 -19.98 -21.99
CA CYS A 808 20.45 -19.28 -21.78
C CYS A 808 20.57 -17.75 -21.93
N TYR A 809 21.74 -17.16 -21.67
CA TYR A 809 22.01 -15.75 -21.91
C TYR A 809 22.15 -15.43 -23.40
N TRP A 810 22.76 -16.32 -24.18
CA TRP A 810 22.89 -16.17 -25.63
C TRP A 810 21.57 -16.42 -26.35
N GLU A 811 20.80 -17.46 -25.97
CA GLU A 811 19.44 -17.68 -26.49
C GLU A 811 18.48 -16.55 -26.13
N ALA A 812 18.54 -16.03 -24.89
CA ALA A 812 17.72 -14.89 -24.49
C ALA A 812 18.12 -13.59 -25.19
N ARG A 813 19.41 -13.45 -25.58
CA ARG A 813 19.90 -12.30 -26.34
C ARG A 813 19.49 -12.38 -27.81
N GLU A 814 19.50 -13.58 -28.39
CA GLU A 814 19.04 -13.85 -29.75
C GLU A 814 17.51 -13.70 -29.90
N MET A 815 16.76 -13.81 -28.79
CA MET A 815 15.32 -13.44 -28.74
C MET A 815 15.06 -11.95 -28.43
N LEU A 816 16.08 -11.17 -28.06
CA LEU A 816 15.99 -9.77 -27.67
C LEU A 816 16.55 -8.79 -28.71
N ASP A 817 17.50 -9.22 -29.53
CA ASP A 817 17.89 -8.57 -30.80
C ASP A 817 16.84 -8.89 -31.89
#